data_AF-A0A395RIQ9-F1
#
_entry.id   AF-A0A395RIQ9-F1
#
_cell.length_a   1.000
_cell.length_b   1.000
_cell.length_c   1.000
_cell.angle_alpha   90.00
_cell.angle_beta   90.00
_cell.angle_gamma   90.00
#
_symmetry.space_group_name_H-M   'P 1'
#
loop_
_entity.id
_entity.type
_entity.pdbx_description
1 polymer ?
#
loop_
_entity_poly.entity_id
_entity_poly.type
_entity_poly.pdbx_seq_one_letter_code
_entity_poly.pdbx_strand_id
1 'polypeptide(L)'
;MSSQTVTVDNLAQVLENDNMVKLAGVDVDGILRGKLVSKKKFLSIAEAGFGFCSVIFGWDMHDRTYVRELKISNADNGYHDLLAIPDLSTFRRIPWEDNVPLFLVDFLDPDTQKPICACPRGLVKTQLAKLKEHGYGAMAGAEYEFYQFKSPDPSSSSPAAYLQENPPHQLPALTEGMFGYSLTRPVHNQDYYYDVFNTCAKFSCDIEGWHTESGPGVFEAALEFGEIAQMADRAALFKYVVKSVSTKYGITPCFMAKPKQGLPGNSGHMHVSIVDKDGKNLFARETKDENPKWSDIANLSDMGRHFLAGILVGLPDIMPILAPTINSYKRLVENFWAPVTVSWGLEHRAASIRLICPKPSATRFEVRVPGADTNPHLVLSAILGCGWRGVEKKLEIPTPPLAMGQDVGGDADQGERLAKSLKEATVRFMAKDSIAREVFGDDFVEHFGGTREHEVRLFDEAVTDCHFNRASAQSEEDARWVKLKKITYGDARGVQRTWESAERLTRPKDASIDGVGIVAILEKHTGPEIVLQKQYRPPVDKVVIEVPAGLIDEGETAEECAVRELREETGYVGVATETSPIMFNDPGFCNTNLKMVHVSIDMDLKENQDPQPQLEEGEYIEVFTVKLKDLWDECEKLEKQGHVIDARVGTLAEGILLAQRFKL
;
A
#
# COMPACT_ATOMS: atom_id res chain seq x y z
N MET A 1 -23.94 28.00 -16.69
CA MET A 1 -24.53 29.31 -16.34
C MET A 1 -23.37 30.26 -16.14
N SER A 2 -23.40 31.46 -16.73
CA SER A 2 -22.39 32.50 -16.47
C SER A 2 -22.28 32.70 -14.96
N SER A 3 -21.16 32.30 -14.35
CA SER A 3 -20.92 32.48 -12.92
C SER A 3 -20.87 33.98 -12.66
N GLN A 4 -21.82 34.50 -11.89
CA GLN A 4 -21.78 35.87 -11.43
C GLN A 4 -20.45 36.10 -10.71
N THR A 5 -19.58 36.96 -11.25
CA THR A 5 -18.30 37.29 -10.62
C THR A 5 -18.58 37.91 -9.25
N VAL A 6 -18.13 37.24 -8.20
CA VAL A 6 -18.30 37.72 -6.82
C VAL A 6 -17.21 38.75 -6.51
N THR A 7 -17.62 39.93 -6.08
CA THR A 7 -16.76 41.05 -5.70
C THR A 7 -17.15 41.55 -4.33
N VAL A 8 -16.29 42.35 -3.68
CA VAL A 8 -16.61 42.95 -2.38
C VAL A 8 -17.92 43.75 -2.46
N ASP A 9 -18.13 44.48 -3.56
CA ASP A 9 -19.31 45.33 -3.76
C ASP A 9 -20.62 44.55 -3.84
N ASN A 10 -20.62 43.34 -4.44
CA ASN A 10 -21.83 42.53 -4.59
C ASN A 10 -21.95 41.41 -3.55
N LEU A 11 -20.95 41.20 -2.69
CA LEU A 11 -20.86 40.07 -1.76
C LEU A 11 -22.07 39.98 -0.83
N ALA A 12 -22.53 41.12 -0.30
CA ALA A 12 -23.67 41.17 0.61
C ALA A 12 -24.98 40.76 -0.08
N GLN A 13 -25.12 41.06 -1.37
CA GLN A 13 -26.26 40.68 -2.20
C GLN A 13 -26.18 39.20 -2.60
N VAL A 14 -25.01 38.74 -3.03
CA VAL A 14 -24.78 37.32 -3.39
C VAL A 14 -25.14 36.38 -2.22
N LEU A 15 -24.86 36.84 -1.00
CA LEU A 15 -25.13 36.11 0.24
C LEU A 15 -26.43 36.52 0.93
N GLU A 16 -27.36 37.21 0.27
CA GLU A 16 -28.55 37.79 0.92
C GLU A 16 -29.36 36.75 1.71
N ASN A 17 -29.46 35.54 1.17
CA ASN A 17 -30.24 34.41 1.72
C ASN A 17 -29.40 33.46 2.60
N ASP A 18 -28.12 33.74 2.81
CA ASP A 18 -27.22 32.90 3.60
C ASP A 18 -27.01 33.49 5.01
N ASN A 19 -26.90 32.64 6.03
CA ASN A 19 -26.54 33.04 7.40
C ASN A 19 -25.12 32.60 7.81
N MET A 20 -24.50 31.73 7.00
CA MET A 20 -23.19 31.13 7.24
C MET A 20 -22.41 30.94 5.94
N VAL A 21 -21.08 30.87 6.05
CA VAL A 21 -20.14 30.67 4.94
C VAL A 21 -19.04 29.73 5.40
N LYS A 22 -18.66 28.77 4.56
CA LYS A 22 -17.51 27.90 4.79
C LYS A 22 -16.27 28.50 4.12
N LEU A 23 -15.16 28.53 4.84
CA LEU A 23 -13.85 28.96 4.35
C LEU A 23 -12.89 27.79 4.46
N ALA A 24 -12.10 27.53 3.41
CA ALA A 24 -11.12 26.45 3.42
C ALA A 24 -9.80 26.86 2.78
N GLY A 25 -8.68 26.58 3.44
CA GLY A 25 -7.35 26.59 2.84
C GLY A 25 -6.89 25.17 2.55
N VAL A 26 -5.79 25.05 1.82
CA VAL A 26 -5.17 23.76 1.49
C VAL A 26 -3.84 23.67 2.23
N ASP A 27 -3.63 22.62 3.02
CA ASP A 27 -2.34 22.37 3.68
C ASP A 27 -1.33 21.70 2.73
N VAL A 28 -0.12 21.44 3.22
CA VAL A 28 0.98 20.85 2.42
C VAL A 28 0.63 19.47 1.84
N ASP A 29 -0.17 18.68 2.55
CA ASP A 29 -0.61 17.35 2.13
C ASP A 29 -1.84 17.38 1.19
N GLY A 30 -2.34 18.58 0.87
CA GLY A 30 -3.47 18.75 -0.04
C GLY A 30 -4.83 18.58 0.63
N ILE A 31 -4.88 18.62 1.97
CA ILE A 31 -6.11 18.50 2.74
C ILE A 31 -6.76 19.88 2.88
N LEU A 32 -8.08 19.93 2.69
CA LEU A 32 -8.86 21.14 2.95
C LEU A 32 -9.04 21.35 4.45
N ARG A 33 -8.44 22.42 4.98
CA ARG A 33 -8.55 22.83 6.38
C ARG A 33 -9.37 24.12 6.45
N GLY A 34 -10.45 24.11 7.22
CA GLY A 34 -11.44 25.17 7.13
C GLY A 34 -12.32 25.38 8.36
N LYS A 35 -13.16 26.42 8.30
CA LYS A 35 -14.09 26.81 9.35
C LYS A 35 -15.42 27.26 8.74
N LEU A 36 -16.52 27.01 9.46
CA LEU A 36 -17.82 27.62 9.18
C LEU A 36 -17.93 28.92 9.98
N VAL A 37 -18.21 30.02 9.31
CA VAL A 37 -18.32 31.35 9.92
C VAL A 37 -19.70 31.95 9.67
N SER A 38 -20.18 32.79 10.60
CA SER A 38 -21.42 33.56 10.36
C SER A 38 -21.24 34.54 9.20
N LYS A 39 -22.30 34.82 8.44
CA LYS A 39 -22.31 35.84 7.36
C LYS A 39 -21.77 37.18 7.85
N LYS A 40 -22.19 37.64 9.04
CA LYS A 40 -21.71 38.89 9.65
C LYS A 40 -20.19 38.90 9.80
N LYS A 41 -19.61 37.80 10.32
CA LYS A 41 -18.16 37.67 10.44
C LYS A 41 -17.49 37.65 9.07
N PHE A 42 -18.02 36.86 8.13
CA PHE A 42 -17.47 36.76 6.77
C PHE A 42 -17.39 38.12 6.06
N LEU A 43 -18.47 38.91 6.07
CA LEU A 43 -18.47 40.25 5.47
C LEU A 43 -17.43 41.18 6.10
N SER A 44 -17.13 41.03 7.39
CA SER A 44 -16.10 41.84 8.08
C SER A 44 -14.65 41.44 7.75
N ILE A 45 -14.43 40.24 7.20
CA ILE A 45 -13.08 39.69 6.93
C ILE A 45 -12.84 39.44 5.44
N ALA A 46 -13.82 39.70 4.58
CA ALA A 46 -13.76 39.36 3.16
C ALA A 46 -12.59 40.04 2.42
N GLU A 47 -12.25 41.27 2.82
CA GLU A 47 -11.12 42.02 2.25
C GLU A 47 -9.88 41.98 3.16
N ALA A 48 -10.06 42.24 4.47
CA ALA A 48 -8.95 42.34 5.42
C ALA A 48 -8.36 40.98 5.86
N GLY A 49 -9.04 39.88 5.57
CA GLY A 49 -8.68 38.55 6.06
C GLY A 49 -8.91 38.36 7.57
N PHE A 50 -8.45 37.22 8.07
CA PHE A 50 -8.58 36.83 9.48
C PHE A 50 -7.43 35.92 9.93
N GLY A 51 -7.22 35.83 11.23
CA GLY A 51 -6.24 34.92 11.83
C GLY A 51 -6.61 33.45 11.63
N PHE A 52 -5.66 32.65 11.16
CA PHE A 52 -5.77 31.21 11.04
C PHE A 52 -4.55 30.53 11.67
N CYS A 53 -4.78 29.59 12.59
CA CYS A 53 -3.70 28.94 13.33
C CYS A 53 -2.66 28.31 12.40
N SER A 54 -1.39 28.68 12.58
CA SER A 54 -0.27 28.19 11.76
C SER A 54 -0.04 26.68 11.86
N VAL A 55 -0.60 26.02 12.87
CA VAL A 55 -0.46 24.57 13.11
C VAL A 55 -0.86 23.70 11.93
N ILE A 56 -1.70 24.20 11.01
CA ILE A 56 -2.02 23.47 9.77
C ILE A 56 -0.80 23.21 8.87
N PHE A 57 0.31 23.91 9.11
CA PHE A 57 1.61 23.69 8.49
C PHE A 57 2.65 23.14 9.50
N GLY A 58 2.23 22.75 10.69
CA GLY A 58 3.09 22.24 11.77
C GLY A 58 2.86 20.76 12.12
N TRP A 59 1.89 20.11 11.48
CA TRP A 59 1.50 18.72 11.76
C TRP A 59 1.18 17.92 10.49
N ASP A 60 1.20 16.59 10.61
CA ASP A 60 0.85 15.68 9.52
C ASP A 60 -0.69 15.54 9.33
N MET A 61 -1.09 14.70 8.38
CA MET A 61 -2.49 14.41 8.08
C MET A 61 -3.31 13.84 9.25
N HIS A 62 -2.65 13.36 10.31
CA HIS A 62 -3.27 12.84 11.53
C HIS A 62 -3.18 13.83 12.69
N ASP A 63 -2.89 15.10 12.39
CA ASP A 63 -2.76 16.18 13.35
C ASP A 63 -1.64 15.90 14.39
N ARG A 64 -0.61 15.11 14.02
CA ARG A 64 0.60 14.91 14.84
C ARG A 64 1.66 15.92 14.44
N THR A 65 2.20 16.63 15.42
CA THR A 65 3.28 17.61 15.21
C THR A 65 4.49 16.95 14.59
N TYR A 66 5.13 17.63 13.65
CA TYR A 66 6.37 17.16 13.06
C TYR A 66 7.46 17.02 14.13
N VAL A 67 8.26 15.96 14.04
CA VAL A 67 9.38 15.71 14.96
C VAL A 67 10.35 16.89 15.03
N ARG A 68 10.65 17.49 13.89
CA ARG A 68 11.41 18.73 13.77
C ARG A 68 10.40 19.85 13.62
N GLU A 69 10.34 20.77 14.58
CA GLU A 69 9.54 21.98 14.41
C GLU A 69 10.03 22.77 13.20
N LEU A 70 9.09 23.25 12.39
CA LEU A 70 9.37 23.94 11.13
C LEU A 70 9.10 25.44 11.28
N LYS A 71 9.73 26.24 10.42
CA LYS A 71 9.74 27.72 10.50
C LYS A 71 8.36 28.38 10.60
N ILE A 72 7.33 27.81 9.99
CA ILE A 72 5.98 28.41 9.94
C ILE A 72 5.24 28.29 11.28
N SER A 73 5.35 27.14 11.95
CA SER A 73 4.63 26.87 13.21
C SER A 73 5.57 26.15 14.16
N ASN A 74 6.06 26.87 15.17
CA ASN A 74 7.04 26.38 16.15
C ASN A 74 6.92 27.12 17.49
N ALA A 75 7.60 26.60 18.49
CA ALA A 75 7.61 27.17 19.83
C ALA A 75 8.24 28.57 19.87
N ASP A 76 9.29 28.83 19.07
CA ASP A 76 10.02 30.10 19.06
C ASP A 76 9.15 31.28 18.59
N ASN A 77 8.25 31.06 17.63
CA ASN A 77 7.27 32.05 17.18
C ASN A 77 5.92 31.96 17.91
N GLY A 78 5.80 31.08 18.91
CA GLY A 78 4.61 30.90 19.74
C GLY A 78 3.40 30.36 18.98
N TYR A 79 3.60 29.67 17.87
CA TYR A 79 2.53 29.15 17.00
C TYR A 79 1.55 30.24 16.55
N HIS A 80 2.05 31.45 16.28
CA HIS A 80 1.23 32.61 15.92
C HIS A 80 0.30 32.34 14.72
N ASP A 81 -0.79 33.09 14.64
CA ASP A 81 -1.75 32.98 13.54
C ASP A 81 -1.18 33.51 12.22
N LEU A 82 -1.50 32.83 11.13
CA LEU A 82 -1.32 33.28 9.76
C LEU A 82 -2.46 34.23 9.36
N LEU A 83 -2.22 35.06 8.35
CA LEU A 83 -3.28 35.84 7.72
C LEU A 83 -3.96 35.03 6.61
N ALA A 84 -5.22 34.66 6.79
CA ALA A 84 -6.03 34.01 5.77
C ALA A 84 -6.93 35.01 5.06
N ILE A 85 -6.77 35.17 3.74
CA ILE A 85 -7.58 36.07 2.91
C ILE A 85 -8.50 35.26 1.99
N PRO A 86 -9.84 35.44 2.08
CA PRO A 86 -10.77 34.79 1.16
C PRO A 86 -10.58 35.23 -0.30
N ASP A 87 -10.50 34.26 -1.20
CA ASP A 87 -10.45 34.49 -2.64
C ASP A 87 -11.86 34.46 -3.21
N LEU A 88 -12.46 35.64 -3.43
CA LEU A 88 -13.85 35.77 -3.88
C LEU A 88 -14.12 35.11 -5.25
N SER A 89 -13.08 34.97 -6.08
CA SER A 89 -13.19 34.31 -7.38
C SER A 89 -13.47 32.80 -7.27
N THR A 90 -13.22 32.22 -6.09
CA THR A 90 -13.39 30.77 -5.84
C THR A 90 -14.78 30.38 -5.35
N PHE A 91 -15.70 31.35 -5.28
CA PHE A 91 -17.06 31.16 -4.81
C PHE A 91 -17.74 29.96 -5.47
N ARG A 92 -18.27 29.08 -4.63
CA ARG A 92 -19.12 27.94 -5.03
C ARG A 92 -20.10 27.60 -3.92
N ARG A 93 -21.12 26.81 -4.22
CA ARG A 93 -22.08 26.30 -3.24
C ARG A 93 -21.92 24.80 -3.08
N ILE A 94 -21.87 24.30 -1.85
CA ILE A 94 -21.66 22.88 -1.55
C ILE A 94 -22.99 22.11 -1.70
N PRO A 95 -23.22 21.35 -2.79
CA PRO A 95 -24.55 20.80 -3.09
C PRO A 95 -25.02 19.73 -2.11
N TRP A 96 -24.10 19.10 -1.37
CA TRP A 96 -24.40 18.07 -0.37
C TRP A 96 -24.50 18.61 1.06
N GLU A 97 -24.33 19.91 1.27
CA GLU A 97 -24.47 20.59 2.56
C GLU A 97 -25.42 21.79 2.41
N ASP A 98 -26.66 21.54 1.95
CA ASP A 98 -27.71 22.56 1.85
C ASP A 98 -27.29 23.83 1.08
N ASN A 99 -26.41 23.67 0.07
CA ASN A 99 -25.88 24.76 -0.75
C ASN A 99 -25.13 25.86 0.03
N VAL A 100 -24.51 25.52 1.17
CA VAL A 100 -23.66 26.43 1.93
C VAL A 100 -22.58 27.06 1.03
N PRO A 101 -22.43 28.41 1.03
CA PRO A 101 -21.35 29.10 0.33
C PRO A 101 -19.97 28.64 0.78
N LEU A 102 -19.07 28.40 -0.18
CA LEU A 102 -17.67 28.06 0.05
C LEU A 102 -16.77 29.06 -0.68
N PHE A 103 -15.75 29.53 0.03
CA PHE A 103 -14.62 30.25 -0.53
C PHE A 103 -13.31 29.59 -0.09
N LEU A 104 -12.35 29.55 -0.99
CA LEU A 104 -10.98 29.19 -0.65
C LEU A 104 -10.24 30.41 -0.08
N VAL A 105 -9.23 30.16 0.74
CA VAL A 105 -8.37 31.22 1.30
C VAL A 105 -6.93 31.08 0.84
N ASP A 106 -6.23 32.20 0.75
CA ASP A 106 -4.78 32.26 0.65
C ASP A 106 -4.17 32.53 2.03
N PHE A 107 -3.09 31.83 2.35
CA PHE A 107 -2.32 32.07 3.57
C PHE A 107 -1.13 32.98 3.31
N LEU A 108 -1.11 34.10 4.02
CA LEU A 108 -0.06 35.10 4.01
C LEU A 108 0.61 35.19 5.39
N ASP A 109 1.87 35.58 5.37
CA ASP A 109 2.59 35.98 6.56
C ASP A 109 2.03 37.33 7.07
N PRO A 110 1.64 37.43 8.36
CA PRO A 110 0.96 38.61 8.88
C PRO A 110 1.84 39.86 8.87
N ASP A 111 3.15 39.72 9.00
CA ASP A 111 4.10 40.84 9.09
C ASP A 111 4.51 41.35 7.71
N THR A 112 4.78 40.44 6.78
CA THR A 112 5.28 40.76 5.43
C THR A 112 4.19 40.86 4.38
N GLN A 113 2.99 40.36 4.66
CA GLN A 113 1.86 40.26 3.71
C GLN A 113 2.18 39.43 2.45
N LYS A 114 3.26 38.64 2.49
CA LYS A 114 3.65 37.74 1.39
C LYS A 114 3.03 36.35 1.58
N PRO A 115 2.79 35.60 0.49
CA PRO A 115 2.36 34.21 0.61
C PRO A 115 3.32 33.40 1.47
N ILE A 116 2.77 32.59 2.36
CA ILE A 116 3.56 31.63 3.15
C ILE A 116 4.27 30.67 2.18
N CYS A 117 5.56 30.37 2.42
CA CYS A 117 6.36 29.56 1.50
C CYS A 117 5.76 28.17 1.23
N ALA A 118 5.07 27.59 2.21
CA ALA A 118 4.41 26.30 2.12
C ALA A 118 2.95 26.35 1.63
N CYS A 119 2.39 27.55 1.39
CA CYS A 119 1.02 27.70 0.91
C CYS A 119 0.90 27.18 -0.53
N PRO A 120 0.18 26.07 -0.78
CA PRO A 120 0.16 25.46 -2.10
C PRO A 120 -0.45 26.38 -3.18
N ARG A 121 -1.55 27.07 -2.85
CA ARG A 121 -2.17 28.06 -3.75
C ARG A 121 -1.22 29.23 -4.03
N GLY A 122 -0.50 29.69 -3.02
CA GLY A 122 0.50 30.75 -3.14
C GLY A 122 1.66 30.40 -4.08
N LEU A 123 2.13 29.15 -4.05
CA LEU A 123 3.18 28.67 -4.95
C LEU A 123 2.73 28.67 -6.41
N VAL A 124 1.50 28.22 -6.70
CA VAL A 124 0.96 28.26 -8.08
C VAL A 124 0.90 29.71 -8.58
N LYS A 125 0.39 30.62 -7.74
CA LYS A 125 0.32 32.06 -8.06
C LYS A 125 1.71 32.66 -8.30
N THR A 126 2.71 32.25 -7.53
CA THR A 126 4.10 32.71 -7.66
C THR A 126 4.73 32.26 -8.98
N GLN A 127 4.56 30.99 -9.38
CA GLN A 127 5.08 30.51 -10.66
C GLN A 127 4.34 31.13 -11.85
N LEU A 128 3.03 31.32 -11.74
CA LEU A 128 2.23 32.02 -12.76
C LEU A 128 2.64 33.49 -12.94
N ALA A 129 3.06 34.18 -11.87
CA ALA A 129 3.51 35.57 -11.97
C ALA A 129 4.69 35.72 -12.94
N LYS A 130 5.66 34.79 -12.91
CA LYS A 130 6.82 34.77 -13.82
C LYS A 130 6.42 34.69 -15.30
N LEU A 131 5.38 33.92 -15.61
CA LEU A 131 4.84 33.83 -16.97
C LEU A 131 4.07 35.08 -17.36
N LYS A 132 3.29 35.66 -16.43
CA LYS A 132 2.51 36.88 -16.67
C LYS A 132 3.40 38.08 -16.99
N GLU A 133 4.61 38.15 -16.42
CA GLU A 133 5.61 39.17 -16.79
C GLU A 133 5.96 39.16 -18.28
N HIS A 134 5.79 38.02 -18.95
CA HIS A 134 6.03 37.83 -20.39
C HIS A 134 4.74 37.87 -21.22
N GLY A 135 3.60 38.17 -20.60
CA GLY A 135 2.28 38.16 -21.26
C GLY A 135 1.74 36.76 -21.55
N TYR A 136 2.22 35.75 -20.82
CA TYR A 136 1.81 34.35 -21.00
C TYR A 136 0.88 33.87 -19.88
N GLY A 137 0.01 32.93 -20.23
CA GLY A 137 -0.80 32.13 -19.33
C GLY A 137 -0.43 30.66 -19.39
N ALA A 138 -1.06 29.84 -18.54
CA ALA A 138 -0.87 28.40 -18.54
C ALA A 138 -2.21 27.69 -18.36
N MET A 139 -2.39 26.60 -19.11
CA MET A 139 -3.54 25.71 -19.04
C MET A 139 -3.10 24.37 -18.46
N ALA A 140 -4.01 23.69 -17.76
CA ALA A 140 -3.77 22.35 -17.26
C ALA A 140 -5.01 21.47 -17.32
N GLY A 141 -4.77 20.15 -17.32
CA GLY A 141 -5.76 19.08 -17.14
C GLY A 141 -5.25 18.09 -16.10
N ALA A 142 -6.16 17.38 -15.43
CA ALA A 142 -5.82 16.38 -14.43
C ALA A 142 -6.63 15.10 -14.65
N GLU A 143 -5.95 13.96 -14.66
CA GLU A 143 -6.55 12.62 -14.73
C GLU A 143 -6.28 11.89 -13.42
N TYR A 144 -7.34 11.49 -12.71
CA TYR A 144 -7.21 10.75 -11.45
C TYR A 144 -7.85 9.37 -11.56
N GLU A 145 -7.02 8.35 -11.34
CA GLU A 145 -7.46 6.99 -11.05
C GLU A 145 -7.64 6.83 -9.53
N PHE A 146 -8.68 6.13 -9.11
CA PHE A 146 -8.91 5.84 -7.69
C PHE A 146 -9.75 4.59 -7.48
N TYR A 147 -9.38 3.83 -6.44
CA TYR A 147 -10.12 2.64 -6.03
C TYR A 147 -11.38 3.03 -5.27
N GLN A 148 -12.44 2.26 -5.46
CA GLN A 148 -13.67 2.37 -4.69
C GLN A 148 -13.79 1.13 -3.81
N PHE A 149 -13.82 1.31 -2.49
CA PHE A 149 -14.04 0.23 -1.52
C PHE A 149 -15.45 0.31 -0.96
N LYS A 150 -16.08 -0.85 -0.75
CA LYS A 150 -17.35 -0.95 -0.02
C LYS A 150 -17.05 -1.00 1.47
N SER A 151 -17.90 -0.37 2.28
CA SER A 151 -17.93 -0.66 3.71
C SER A 151 -18.32 -2.13 3.91
N PRO A 152 -17.53 -2.93 4.63
CA PRO A 152 -17.88 -4.33 4.93
C PRO A 152 -19.17 -4.44 5.75
N ASP A 153 -19.43 -3.42 6.59
CA ASP A 153 -20.68 -3.27 7.31
C ASP A 153 -21.60 -2.29 6.55
N PRO A 154 -22.74 -2.74 6.00
CA PRO A 154 -23.70 -1.88 5.30
C PRO A 154 -24.31 -0.78 6.18
N SER A 155 -24.25 -0.92 7.51
CA SER A 155 -24.73 0.08 8.46
C SER A 155 -23.69 1.16 8.79
N SER A 156 -22.42 0.94 8.42
CA SER A 156 -21.36 1.92 8.57
C SER A 156 -21.16 2.74 7.29
N SER A 157 -20.97 4.05 7.46
CA SER A 157 -20.59 4.97 6.38
C SER A 157 -19.09 4.98 6.09
N SER A 158 -18.28 4.28 6.90
CA SER A 158 -16.82 4.26 6.79
C SER A 158 -16.21 2.88 7.16
N PRO A 159 -15.17 2.43 6.43
CA PRO A 159 -14.42 1.22 6.77
C PRO A 159 -13.42 1.43 7.91
N ALA A 160 -13.34 2.63 8.51
CA ALA A 160 -12.33 2.94 9.53
C ALA A 160 -12.37 1.98 10.73
N ALA A 161 -13.55 1.66 11.25
CA ALA A 161 -13.70 0.69 12.35
C ALA A 161 -13.26 -0.72 11.93
N TYR A 162 -13.64 -1.16 10.72
CA TYR A 162 -13.22 -2.43 10.17
C TYR A 162 -11.69 -2.53 10.06
N LEU A 163 -11.03 -1.45 9.60
CA LEU A 163 -9.57 -1.37 9.45
C LEU A 163 -8.80 -1.36 10.78
N GLN A 164 -9.44 -1.14 11.92
CA GLN A 164 -8.79 -1.28 13.24
C GLN A 164 -8.54 -2.74 13.59
N GLU A 165 -9.38 -3.65 13.11
CA GLU A 165 -9.35 -5.07 13.46
C GLU A 165 -8.95 -5.97 12.28
N ASN A 166 -8.99 -5.45 11.05
CA ASN A 166 -8.75 -6.22 9.83
C ASN A 166 -7.73 -5.53 8.93
N PRO A 167 -6.88 -6.30 8.23
CA PRO A 167 -5.85 -5.72 7.39
C PRO A 167 -6.45 -5.08 6.12
N PRO A 168 -5.85 -3.99 5.60
CA PRO A 168 -6.40 -3.23 4.46
C PRO A 168 -6.67 -4.04 3.18
N HIS A 169 -5.94 -5.13 2.95
CA HIS A 169 -6.11 -5.96 1.75
C HIS A 169 -7.46 -6.71 1.73
N GLN A 170 -8.09 -6.92 2.89
CA GLN A 170 -9.41 -7.54 3.01
C GLN A 170 -10.56 -6.59 2.67
N LEU A 171 -10.30 -5.29 2.50
CA LEU A 171 -11.35 -4.37 2.07
C LEU A 171 -11.95 -4.80 0.71
N PRO A 172 -13.27 -5.01 0.64
CA PRO A 172 -13.94 -5.42 -0.59
C PRO A 172 -13.97 -4.27 -1.58
N ALA A 173 -13.62 -4.55 -2.83
CA ALA A 173 -13.74 -3.57 -3.90
C ALA A 173 -15.22 -3.36 -4.27
N LEU A 174 -15.53 -2.21 -4.88
CA LEU A 174 -16.88 -1.91 -5.37
C LEU A 174 -17.35 -2.92 -6.43
N THR A 175 -16.42 -3.36 -7.28
CA THR A 175 -16.60 -4.38 -8.32
C THR A 175 -15.33 -5.21 -8.45
N GLU A 176 -15.43 -6.49 -8.78
CA GLU A 176 -14.29 -7.43 -8.83
C GLU A 176 -13.68 -7.61 -10.22
N GLY A 177 -12.37 -7.84 -10.28
CA GLY A 177 -11.60 -8.21 -11.49
C GLY A 177 -10.96 -7.05 -12.26
N MET A 178 -10.21 -7.36 -13.32
CA MET A 178 -9.57 -6.40 -14.22
C MET A 178 -10.49 -6.05 -15.40
N PHE A 179 -11.16 -4.90 -15.37
CA PHE A 179 -12.11 -4.54 -16.43
C PHE A 179 -12.24 -3.01 -16.57
N GLY A 180 -11.28 -2.42 -17.29
CA GLY A 180 -11.34 -1.02 -17.71
C GLY A 180 -12.34 -0.79 -18.84
N TYR A 181 -12.77 0.46 -19.04
CA TYR A 181 -13.72 0.91 -20.07
C TYR A 181 -15.05 0.13 -20.11
N SER A 182 -15.49 -0.42 -18.99
CA SER A 182 -16.71 -1.21 -18.90
C SER A 182 -17.94 -0.32 -18.83
N LEU A 183 -18.89 -0.52 -19.75
CA LEU A 183 -20.22 0.11 -19.70
C LEU A 183 -21.17 -0.60 -18.74
N THR A 184 -20.91 -1.86 -18.40
CA THR A 184 -21.80 -2.67 -17.56
C THR A 184 -21.48 -2.57 -16.08
N ARG A 185 -20.21 -2.35 -15.70
CA ARG A 185 -19.81 -2.24 -14.30
C ARG A 185 -20.48 -1.08 -13.55
N PRO A 186 -20.54 0.13 -14.11
CA PRO A 186 -21.23 1.24 -13.44
C PRO A 186 -22.69 0.93 -13.11
N VAL A 187 -23.37 0.08 -13.89
CA VAL A 187 -24.79 -0.28 -13.69
C VAL A 187 -25.01 -0.94 -12.32
N HIS A 188 -24.03 -1.65 -11.77
CA HIS A 188 -24.15 -2.26 -10.44
C HIS A 188 -24.21 -1.23 -9.30
N ASN A 189 -23.73 -0.01 -9.52
CA ASN A 189 -23.71 1.07 -8.54
C ASN A 189 -24.08 2.40 -9.21
N GLN A 190 -25.15 2.35 -10.01
CA GLN A 190 -25.52 3.40 -10.96
C GLN A 190 -25.73 4.75 -10.27
N ASP A 191 -26.48 4.76 -9.15
CA ASP A 191 -26.81 5.99 -8.43
C ASP A 191 -25.55 6.71 -7.96
N TYR A 192 -24.61 5.98 -7.35
CA TYR A 192 -23.32 6.54 -6.93
C TYR A 192 -22.51 7.07 -8.12
N TYR A 193 -22.40 6.28 -9.19
CA TYR A 193 -21.61 6.63 -10.37
C TYR A 193 -22.06 7.94 -11.01
N TYR A 194 -23.38 8.13 -11.17
CA TYR A 194 -23.93 9.35 -11.75
C TYR A 194 -24.06 10.49 -10.76
N ASP A 195 -24.25 10.24 -9.46
CA ASP A 195 -24.30 11.32 -8.46
C ASP A 195 -22.94 12.01 -8.32
N VAL A 196 -21.83 11.27 -8.38
CA VAL A 196 -20.48 11.87 -8.42
C VAL A 196 -20.34 12.79 -9.63
N PHE A 197 -20.67 12.30 -10.84
CA PHE A 197 -20.56 13.09 -12.07
C PHE A 197 -21.41 14.38 -12.01
N ASN A 198 -22.68 14.25 -11.61
CA ASN A 198 -23.61 15.37 -11.55
C ASN A 198 -23.25 16.38 -10.44
N THR A 199 -22.76 15.89 -9.30
CA THR A 199 -22.36 16.75 -8.17
C THR A 199 -21.08 17.52 -8.51
N CYS A 200 -20.13 16.88 -9.19
CA CYS A 200 -18.94 17.54 -9.73
C CYS A 200 -19.31 18.74 -10.63
N ALA A 201 -20.25 18.57 -11.57
CA ALA A 201 -20.73 19.66 -12.42
C ALA A 201 -21.39 20.81 -11.61
N LYS A 202 -22.17 20.48 -10.57
CA LYS A 202 -22.79 21.49 -9.69
C LYS A 202 -21.77 22.25 -8.83
N PHE A 203 -20.62 21.66 -8.55
CA PHE A 203 -19.57 22.21 -7.70
C PHE A 203 -18.38 22.84 -8.47
N SER A 204 -18.52 22.96 -9.80
CA SER A 204 -17.49 23.47 -10.71
C SER A 204 -16.21 22.61 -10.74
N CYS A 205 -16.40 21.30 -10.62
CA CYS A 205 -15.39 20.25 -10.77
C CYS A 205 -15.70 19.37 -11.99
N ASP A 206 -16.02 20.00 -13.13
CA ASP A 206 -16.48 19.34 -14.34
C ASP A 206 -15.54 18.21 -14.80
N ILE A 207 -16.16 17.08 -15.17
CA ILE A 207 -15.48 15.87 -15.63
C ILE A 207 -15.71 15.75 -17.14
N GLU A 208 -14.62 15.70 -17.90
CA GLU A 208 -14.63 15.51 -19.36
C GLU A 208 -14.72 14.02 -19.72
N GLY A 209 -13.99 13.17 -18.99
CA GLY A 209 -13.99 11.71 -19.15
C GLY A 209 -14.30 11.01 -17.83
N TRP A 210 -15.25 10.07 -17.85
CA TRP A 210 -15.65 9.30 -16.66
C TRP A 210 -15.86 7.84 -17.04
N HIS A 211 -14.99 6.96 -16.55
CA HIS A 211 -15.05 5.52 -16.87
C HIS A 211 -14.46 4.66 -15.76
N THR A 212 -14.68 3.34 -15.86
CA THR A 212 -13.94 2.37 -15.07
C THR A 212 -12.53 2.21 -15.63
N GLU A 213 -11.56 1.97 -14.78
CA GLU A 213 -10.18 1.71 -15.17
C GLU A 213 -9.72 0.32 -14.74
N SER A 214 -8.52 -0.06 -15.17
CA SER A 214 -7.89 -1.35 -14.96
C SER A 214 -7.67 -1.63 -13.47
N GLY A 215 -8.58 -2.39 -12.88
CA GLY A 215 -8.50 -2.86 -11.50
C GLY A 215 -9.88 -3.17 -10.92
N PRO A 216 -9.93 -3.84 -9.76
CA PRO A 216 -11.20 -4.07 -9.06
C PRO A 216 -11.70 -2.76 -8.47
N GLY A 217 -12.82 -2.25 -8.99
CA GLY A 217 -13.50 -1.08 -8.48
C GLY A 217 -12.77 0.23 -8.74
N VAL A 218 -11.88 0.28 -9.74
CA VAL A 218 -11.14 1.50 -10.09
C VAL A 218 -11.97 2.35 -11.05
N PHE A 219 -12.11 3.63 -10.75
CA PHE A 219 -12.64 4.63 -11.68
C PHE A 219 -11.53 5.62 -12.07
N GLU A 220 -11.68 6.21 -13.25
CA GLU A 220 -10.85 7.31 -13.72
C GLU A 220 -11.73 8.52 -14.04
N ALA A 221 -11.32 9.68 -13.54
CA ALA A 221 -11.87 10.97 -13.94
C ALA A 221 -10.81 11.80 -14.65
N ALA A 222 -11.07 12.14 -15.91
CA ALA A 222 -10.39 13.22 -16.61
C ALA A 222 -11.16 14.51 -16.38
N LEU A 223 -10.57 15.45 -15.64
CA LEU A 223 -11.18 16.76 -15.37
C LEU A 223 -11.07 17.65 -16.60
N GLU A 224 -12.14 18.39 -16.90
CA GLU A 224 -12.15 19.33 -18.02
C GLU A 224 -11.00 20.34 -17.86
N PHE A 225 -10.16 20.48 -18.88
CA PHE A 225 -8.99 21.35 -18.81
C PHE A 225 -9.37 22.83 -18.61
N GLY A 226 -8.47 23.62 -18.04
CA GLY A 226 -8.72 25.03 -17.76
C GLY A 226 -7.46 25.79 -17.38
N GLU A 227 -7.61 27.04 -16.92
CA GLU A 227 -6.49 27.81 -16.40
C GLU A 227 -5.83 27.07 -15.23
N ILE A 228 -4.50 27.02 -15.20
CA ILE A 228 -3.74 26.15 -14.28
C ILE A 228 -4.06 26.40 -12.80
N ALA A 229 -4.32 27.66 -12.40
CA ALA A 229 -4.69 27.99 -11.02
C ALA A 229 -6.05 27.42 -10.64
N GLN A 230 -7.04 27.57 -11.53
CA GLN A 230 -8.37 27.03 -11.33
C GLN A 230 -8.35 25.50 -11.38
N MET A 231 -7.54 24.90 -12.26
CA MET A 231 -7.35 23.46 -12.33
C MET A 231 -6.74 22.90 -11.04
N ALA A 232 -5.78 23.59 -10.42
CA ALA A 232 -5.22 23.18 -9.14
C ALA A 232 -6.28 23.13 -8.02
N ASP A 233 -7.10 24.19 -7.91
CA ASP A 233 -8.24 24.25 -6.98
C ASP A 233 -9.26 23.12 -7.31
N ARG A 234 -9.60 22.97 -8.60
CA ARG A 234 -10.55 21.97 -9.11
C ARG A 234 -10.12 20.54 -8.79
N ALA A 235 -8.85 20.22 -9.00
CA ALA A 235 -8.28 18.90 -8.76
C ALA A 235 -8.30 18.52 -7.27
N ALA A 236 -8.03 19.47 -6.37
CA ALA A 236 -8.13 19.25 -4.93
C ALA A 236 -9.59 19.08 -4.49
N LEU A 237 -10.47 19.95 -5.00
CA LEU A 237 -11.90 19.92 -4.68
C LEU A 237 -12.63 18.72 -5.28
N PHE A 238 -12.17 18.16 -6.40
CA PHE A 238 -12.69 16.91 -6.95
C PHE A 238 -12.58 15.77 -5.94
N LYS A 239 -11.42 15.60 -5.29
CA LYS A 239 -11.24 14.60 -4.23
C LYS A 239 -12.22 14.82 -3.07
N TYR A 240 -12.49 16.09 -2.73
CA TYR A 240 -13.46 16.45 -1.70
C TYR A 240 -14.91 16.11 -2.11
N VAL A 241 -15.31 16.39 -3.36
CA VAL A 241 -16.62 16.01 -3.90
C VAL A 241 -16.80 14.50 -3.82
N VAL A 242 -15.87 13.74 -4.38
CA VAL A 242 -15.95 12.28 -4.42
C VAL A 242 -16.08 11.73 -3.01
N LYS A 243 -15.16 12.06 -2.10
CA LYS A 243 -15.21 11.61 -0.68
C LYS A 243 -16.53 11.96 0.01
N SER A 244 -17.06 13.15 -0.23
CA SER A 244 -18.29 13.62 0.40
C SER A 244 -19.53 12.89 -0.13
N VAL A 245 -19.61 12.69 -1.44
CA VAL A 245 -20.73 11.97 -2.09
C VAL A 245 -20.71 10.51 -1.70
N SER A 246 -19.54 9.84 -1.72
CA SER A 246 -19.43 8.40 -1.43
C SER A 246 -19.93 8.01 -0.05
N THR A 247 -19.86 8.92 0.93
CA THR A 247 -20.32 8.70 2.30
C THR A 247 -21.80 8.27 2.35
N LYS A 248 -22.64 8.81 1.46
CA LYS A 248 -24.08 8.48 1.38
C LYS A 248 -24.35 7.06 0.88
N TYR A 249 -23.36 6.46 0.22
CA TYR A 249 -23.48 5.16 -0.43
C TYR A 249 -22.73 4.04 0.30
N GLY A 250 -22.13 4.34 1.47
CA GLY A 250 -21.28 3.37 2.18
C GLY A 250 -20.03 2.98 1.38
N ILE A 251 -19.54 3.90 0.54
CA ILE A 251 -18.38 3.69 -0.34
C ILE A 251 -17.24 4.58 0.15
N THR A 252 -16.02 4.05 0.15
CA THR A 252 -14.80 4.79 0.47
C THR A 252 -13.89 4.88 -0.74
N PRO A 253 -13.79 6.06 -1.36
CA PRO A 253 -12.86 6.32 -2.45
C PRO A 253 -11.44 6.43 -1.90
N CYS A 254 -10.49 5.77 -2.56
CA CYS A 254 -9.11 5.69 -2.16
C CYS A 254 -8.20 6.18 -3.28
N PHE A 255 -7.63 7.37 -3.06
CA PHE A 255 -6.68 8.04 -3.97
C PHE A 255 -5.21 7.70 -3.65
N MET A 256 -4.96 6.79 -2.71
CA MET A 256 -3.62 6.33 -2.36
C MET A 256 -2.91 5.76 -3.60
N ALA A 257 -1.64 6.10 -3.85
CA ALA A 257 -0.94 5.73 -5.09
C ALA A 257 -0.89 4.22 -5.38
N LYS A 258 -0.80 3.38 -4.34
CA LYS A 258 -0.82 1.92 -4.43
C LYS A 258 -1.68 1.34 -3.31
N PRO A 259 -2.99 1.13 -3.50
CA PRO A 259 -3.86 0.63 -2.43
C PRO A 259 -3.71 -0.87 -2.18
N LYS A 260 -3.43 -1.67 -3.22
CA LYS A 260 -3.29 -3.12 -3.13
C LYS A 260 -2.01 -3.61 -3.83
N GLN A 261 -1.30 -4.54 -3.20
CA GLN A 261 -0.17 -5.25 -3.80
C GLN A 261 -0.64 -6.12 -4.97
N GLY A 262 0.17 -6.24 -6.02
CA GLY A 262 -0.12 -7.07 -7.19
C GLY A 262 -1.16 -6.50 -8.18
N LEU A 263 -1.84 -5.41 -7.83
CA LEU A 263 -2.80 -4.72 -8.69
C LEU A 263 -2.28 -3.35 -9.16
N PRO A 264 -2.80 -2.76 -10.24
CA PRO A 264 -2.40 -1.42 -10.67
C PRO A 264 -2.57 -0.36 -9.57
N GLY A 265 -1.69 0.64 -9.61
CA GLY A 265 -1.78 1.80 -8.72
C GLY A 265 -2.78 2.84 -9.22
N ASN A 266 -2.93 3.91 -8.45
CA ASN A 266 -3.72 5.08 -8.80
C ASN A 266 -2.82 6.20 -9.32
N SER A 267 -2.99 6.55 -10.58
CA SER A 267 -2.27 7.65 -11.22
C SER A 267 -2.98 8.99 -11.05
N GLY A 268 -2.18 10.06 -11.06
CA GLY A 268 -2.64 11.45 -11.03
C GLY A 268 -1.98 12.24 -12.16
N HIS A 269 -2.20 11.86 -13.42
CA HIS A 269 -1.49 12.47 -14.55
C HIS A 269 -1.89 13.95 -14.69
N MET A 270 -0.88 14.79 -14.94
CA MET A 270 -1.07 16.24 -15.08
C MET A 270 -0.67 16.68 -16.47
N HIS A 271 -1.60 17.30 -17.17
CA HIS A 271 -1.36 17.90 -18.48
C HIS A 271 -1.07 19.38 -18.34
N VAL A 272 -0.11 19.91 -19.10
CA VAL A 272 0.20 21.34 -19.10
C VAL A 272 0.46 21.89 -20.51
N SER A 273 0.04 23.14 -20.74
CA SER A 273 0.44 23.94 -21.89
C SER A 273 0.59 25.41 -21.52
N ILE A 274 1.45 26.13 -22.24
CA ILE A 274 1.59 27.60 -22.12
C ILE A 274 0.83 28.26 -23.28
N VAL A 275 0.16 29.36 -22.99
CA VAL A 275 -0.61 30.14 -23.97
C VAL A 275 -0.21 31.61 -23.93
N ASP A 276 -0.39 32.32 -25.05
CA ASP A 276 -0.31 33.78 -25.05
C ASP A 276 -1.61 34.42 -24.52
N LYS A 277 -1.61 35.77 -24.46
CA LYS A 277 -2.76 36.58 -24.07
C LYS A 277 -4.04 36.33 -24.91
N ASP A 278 -3.91 35.82 -26.13
CA ASP A 278 -5.02 35.54 -27.05
C ASP A 278 -5.45 34.06 -26.98
N GLY A 279 -4.83 33.26 -26.10
CA GLY A 279 -5.12 31.85 -25.90
C GLY A 279 -4.43 30.91 -26.89
N LYS A 280 -3.48 31.40 -27.71
CA LYS A 280 -2.74 30.56 -28.65
C LYS A 280 -1.71 29.71 -27.90
N ASN A 281 -1.71 28.41 -28.18
CA ASN A 281 -0.77 27.46 -27.58
C ASN A 281 0.67 27.69 -28.06
N LEU A 282 1.57 28.00 -27.13
CA LEU A 282 2.96 28.36 -27.38
C LEU A 282 3.91 27.16 -27.44
N PHE A 283 3.46 25.95 -27.12
CA PHE A 283 4.25 24.73 -27.30
C PHE A 283 4.23 24.21 -28.74
N ALA A 284 3.24 24.61 -29.54
CA ALA A 284 3.20 24.24 -30.95
C ALA A 284 3.94 25.26 -31.82
N ARG A 285 4.59 24.78 -32.88
CA ARG A 285 5.02 25.63 -34.00
C ARG A 285 3.98 25.59 -35.13
N GLU A 286 3.90 26.67 -35.90
CA GLU A 286 2.99 26.74 -37.06
C GLU A 286 3.46 25.87 -38.23
N THR A 287 4.77 25.89 -38.49
CA THR A 287 5.41 25.12 -39.55
C THR A 287 6.31 24.06 -38.94
N LYS A 288 6.13 22.80 -39.33
CA LYS A 288 6.96 21.67 -38.86
C LYS A 288 8.45 21.94 -39.09
N ASP A 289 9.28 21.57 -38.12
CA ASP A 289 10.74 21.54 -38.27
C ASP A 289 11.14 20.47 -39.29
N GLU A 290 11.87 20.86 -40.33
CA GLU A 290 12.37 19.92 -41.33
C GLU A 290 13.62 19.17 -40.85
N ASN A 291 14.39 19.76 -39.93
CA ASN A 291 15.66 19.20 -39.44
C ASN A 291 15.74 19.18 -37.90
N PRO A 292 14.75 18.58 -37.20
CA PRO A 292 14.81 18.49 -35.75
C PRO A 292 15.87 17.46 -35.32
N LYS A 293 16.47 17.66 -34.14
CA LYS A 293 17.40 16.68 -33.54
C LYS A 293 16.76 15.28 -33.40
N TRP A 294 15.46 15.24 -33.09
CA TRP A 294 14.63 14.03 -33.10
C TRP A 294 13.30 14.32 -33.78
N SER A 295 12.80 13.41 -34.60
CA SER A 295 11.54 13.60 -35.35
C SER A 295 10.32 13.82 -34.43
N ASP A 296 10.36 13.28 -33.21
CA ASP A 296 9.33 13.38 -32.17
C ASP A 296 8.99 14.82 -31.77
N ILE A 297 9.95 15.74 -31.88
CA ILE A 297 9.79 17.16 -31.53
C ILE A 297 9.66 18.07 -32.76
N ALA A 298 9.42 17.50 -33.94
CA ALA A 298 9.30 18.28 -35.19
C ALA A 298 8.18 19.32 -35.12
N ASN A 299 7.09 19.04 -34.40
CA ASN A 299 5.94 19.95 -34.26
C ASN A 299 6.00 20.81 -32.98
N LEU A 300 7.03 20.64 -32.16
CA LEU A 300 7.19 21.35 -30.90
C LEU A 300 7.96 22.66 -31.14
N SER A 301 7.47 23.79 -30.64
CA SER A 301 8.15 25.08 -30.68
C SER A 301 9.46 25.05 -29.89
N ASP A 302 10.33 26.03 -30.09
CA ASP A 302 11.57 26.13 -29.31
C ASP A 302 11.29 26.34 -27.82
N MET A 303 10.25 27.11 -27.48
CA MET A 303 9.76 27.21 -26.10
C MET A 303 9.35 25.85 -25.56
N GLY A 304 8.56 25.07 -26.31
CA GLY A 304 8.14 23.74 -25.89
C GLY A 304 9.33 22.79 -25.67
N ARG A 305 10.35 22.86 -26.53
CA ARG A 305 11.58 22.06 -26.39
C ARG A 305 12.34 22.40 -25.11
N HIS A 306 12.54 23.69 -24.84
CA HIS A 306 13.20 24.15 -23.62
C HIS A 306 12.37 23.85 -22.36
N PHE A 307 11.04 23.92 -22.45
CA PHE A 307 10.14 23.55 -21.36
C PHE A 307 10.24 22.06 -21.02
N LEU A 308 10.23 21.19 -22.04
CA LEU A 308 10.47 19.76 -21.87
C LEU A 308 11.82 19.48 -21.22
N ALA A 309 12.89 20.13 -21.70
CA ALA A 309 14.22 20.02 -21.12
C ALA A 309 14.23 20.43 -19.65
N GLY A 310 13.55 21.53 -19.30
CA GLY A 310 13.40 22.00 -17.93
C GLY A 310 12.73 20.98 -17.01
N ILE A 311 11.63 20.36 -17.43
CA ILE A 311 10.97 19.31 -16.66
C ILE A 311 11.91 18.10 -16.49
N LEU A 312 12.51 17.60 -17.57
CA LEU A 312 13.36 16.40 -17.52
C LEU A 312 14.55 16.59 -16.58
N VAL A 313 15.23 17.73 -16.67
CA VAL A 313 16.39 18.05 -15.82
C VAL A 313 15.96 18.24 -14.35
N GLY A 314 14.80 18.84 -14.09
CA GLY A 314 14.31 19.06 -12.73
C GLY A 314 13.64 17.84 -12.09
N LEU A 315 13.20 16.85 -12.88
CA LEU A 315 12.35 15.75 -12.44
C LEU A 315 12.90 14.97 -11.23
N PRO A 316 14.20 14.56 -11.19
CA PRO A 316 14.76 13.86 -10.05
C PRO A 316 14.72 14.66 -8.74
N ASP A 317 14.85 15.98 -8.85
CA ASP A 317 14.98 16.88 -7.70
C ASP A 317 13.63 17.25 -7.08
N ILE A 318 12.52 17.07 -7.80
CA ILE A 318 11.16 17.37 -7.32
C ILE A 318 10.35 16.12 -6.97
N MET A 319 10.98 14.94 -6.94
CA MET A 319 10.30 13.67 -6.67
C MET A 319 9.40 13.67 -5.43
N PRO A 320 9.77 14.26 -4.28
CA PRO A 320 8.89 14.29 -3.12
C PRO A 320 7.59 15.08 -3.32
N ILE A 321 7.51 15.95 -4.34
CA ILE A 321 6.25 16.63 -4.70
C ILE A 321 5.36 15.70 -5.55
N LEU A 322 5.97 14.94 -6.46
CA LEU A 322 5.26 14.06 -7.41
C LEU A 322 4.92 12.69 -6.79
N ALA A 323 5.67 12.25 -5.79
CA ALA A 323 5.49 11.00 -5.07
C ALA A 323 5.65 11.29 -3.56
N PRO A 324 4.65 11.93 -2.92
CA PRO A 324 4.84 12.55 -1.62
C PRO A 324 4.77 11.60 -0.44
N THR A 325 4.37 10.34 -0.65
CA THR A 325 4.22 9.37 0.43
C THR A 325 5.15 8.18 0.26
N ILE A 326 5.42 7.44 1.34
CA ILE A 326 6.15 6.16 1.27
C ILE A 326 5.48 5.19 0.28
N ASN A 327 4.14 5.25 0.22
CA ASN A 327 3.36 4.38 -0.64
C ASN A 327 3.43 4.78 -2.12
N SER A 328 3.68 6.05 -2.45
CA SER A 328 3.86 6.51 -3.82
C SER A 328 4.95 5.71 -4.56
N TYR A 329 6.03 5.37 -3.88
CA TYR A 329 7.14 4.58 -4.44
C TYR A 329 6.82 3.10 -4.65
N LYS A 330 5.69 2.59 -4.10
CA LYS A 330 5.18 1.23 -4.38
C LYS A 330 4.38 1.19 -5.70
N ARG A 331 3.95 2.35 -6.22
CA ARG A 331 3.40 2.50 -7.57
C ARG A 331 4.51 2.58 -8.61
N LEU A 332 5.61 3.26 -8.30
CA LEU A 332 6.76 3.47 -9.20
C LEU A 332 7.66 2.21 -9.29
N VAL A 333 7.08 1.12 -9.77
CA VAL A 333 7.77 -0.15 -10.00
C VAL A 333 7.63 -0.56 -11.46
N GLU A 334 8.60 -1.30 -11.96
CA GLU A 334 8.62 -1.82 -13.33
C GLU A 334 7.35 -2.68 -13.60
N ASN A 335 6.88 -2.69 -14.85
CA ASN A 335 5.75 -3.50 -15.35
C ASN A 335 4.30 -3.06 -15.04
N PHE A 336 4.06 -1.87 -14.46
CA PHE A 336 2.70 -1.36 -14.16
C PHE A 336 2.37 0.02 -14.77
N TRP A 337 2.88 0.34 -15.96
CA TRP A 337 2.64 1.62 -16.67
C TRP A 337 3.08 2.89 -15.92
N ALA A 338 3.80 2.73 -14.80
CA ALA A 338 4.34 3.82 -14.01
C ALA A 338 5.81 4.08 -14.38
N PRO A 339 6.22 5.34 -14.58
CA PRO A 339 7.56 5.65 -15.02
C PRO A 339 8.59 5.52 -13.89
N VAL A 340 9.75 4.93 -14.19
CA VAL A 340 10.84 4.69 -13.22
C VAL A 340 12.15 5.42 -13.58
N THR A 341 12.19 6.11 -14.72
CA THR A 341 13.35 6.87 -15.22
C THR A 341 12.95 8.26 -15.70
N VAL A 342 13.93 9.16 -15.83
CA VAL A 342 13.79 10.44 -16.52
C VAL A 342 13.70 10.18 -18.03
N SER A 343 12.48 10.00 -18.52
CA SER A 343 12.21 9.63 -19.92
C SER A 343 11.10 10.48 -20.54
N TRP A 344 11.10 10.57 -21.86
CA TRP A 344 10.03 11.20 -22.62
C TRP A 344 9.80 10.49 -23.95
N GLY A 345 8.64 10.72 -24.57
CA GLY A 345 8.36 10.23 -25.92
C GLY A 345 7.08 10.81 -26.50
N LEU A 346 6.99 10.89 -27.83
CA LEU A 346 5.78 11.30 -28.53
C LEU A 346 4.75 10.17 -28.44
N GLU A 347 3.57 10.45 -27.86
CA GLU A 347 2.49 9.47 -27.65
C GLU A 347 2.91 8.20 -26.86
N HIS A 348 4.00 8.26 -26.08
CA HIS A 348 4.53 7.15 -25.30
C HIS A 348 3.98 7.08 -23.86
N ARG A 349 3.00 6.19 -23.62
CA ARG A 349 2.30 6.06 -22.32
C ARG A 349 3.13 5.48 -21.18
N ALA A 350 4.29 4.88 -21.43
CA ALA A 350 5.13 4.40 -20.34
C ALA A 350 6.14 5.46 -19.84
N ALA A 351 6.45 6.47 -20.66
CA ALA A 351 7.48 7.47 -20.35
C ALA A 351 7.06 8.39 -19.19
N SER A 352 8.04 8.96 -18.48
CA SER A 352 7.78 9.97 -17.43
C SER A 352 7.00 11.16 -17.98
N ILE A 353 7.40 11.66 -19.15
CA ILE A 353 6.77 12.78 -19.84
C ILE A 353 6.29 12.33 -21.21
N ARG A 354 4.98 12.26 -21.41
CA ARG A 354 4.42 11.98 -22.74
C ARG A 354 4.15 13.30 -23.45
N LEU A 355 4.73 13.46 -24.64
CA LEU A 355 4.40 14.55 -25.54
C LEU A 355 3.17 14.18 -26.36
N ILE A 356 2.14 15.03 -26.35
CA ILE A 356 0.90 14.84 -27.09
C ILE A 356 0.75 15.98 -28.09
N CYS A 357 0.75 15.67 -29.39
CA CYS A 357 0.77 16.66 -30.49
C CYS A 357 -0.23 16.36 -31.62
N PRO A 358 -1.53 16.09 -31.35
CA PRO A 358 -2.47 15.74 -32.42
C PRO A 358 -2.78 16.92 -33.35
N LYS A 359 -2.74 18.15 -32.83
CA LYS A 359 -2.88 19.42 -33.55
C LYS A 359 -2.28 20.57 -32.72
N PRO A 360 -1.88 21.70 -33.33
CA PRO A 360 -1.21 22.79 -32.62
C PRO A 360 -1.93 23.28 -31.35
N SER A 361 -3.26 23.43 -31.39
CA SER A 361 -4.02 23.90 -30.22
C SER A 361 -4.08 22.90 -29.06
N ALA A 362 -3.86 21.61 -29.34
CA ALA A 362 -3.93 20.53 -28.35
C ALA A 362 -2.54 19.99 -27.93
N THR A 363 -1.46 20.64 -28.39
CA THR A 363 -0.08 20.29 -28.04
C THR A 363 0.17 20.51 -26.56
N ARG A 364 0.57 19.45 -25.83
CA ARG A 364 0.77 19.51 -24.38
C ARG A 364 1.74 18.44 -23.90
N PHE A 365 2.26 18.64 -22.70
CA PHE A 365 2.97 17.60 -21.96
C PHE A 365 2.04 16.95 -20.95
N GLU A 366 2.08 15.63 -20.90
CA GLU A 366 1.47 14.83 -19.83
C GLU A 366 2.58 14.33 -18.92
N VAL A 367 2.58 14.78 -17.67
CA VAL A 367 3.52 14.36 -16.62
C VAL A 367 2.90 13.20 -15.86
N ARG A 368 3.50 12.02 -15.97
CA ARG A 368 2.89 10.74 -15.56
C ARG A 368 3.41 10.16 -14.25
N VAL A 369 4.49 10.74 -13.73
CA VAL A 369 5.07 10.40 -12.42
C VAL A 369 4.05 10.56 -11.28
N PRO A 370 3.24 11.64 -11.21
CA PRO A 370 2.38 11.86 -10.06
C PRO A 370 1.34 10.76 -9.83
N GLY A 371 1.16 10.39 -8.56
CA GLY A 371 0.06 9.54 -8.11
C GLY A 371 -1.18 10.37 -7.76
N ALA A 372 -2.32 9.69 -7.61
CA ALA A 372 -3.55 10.35 -7.20
C ALA A 372 -3.51 10.88 -5.74
N ASP A 373 -2.50 10.52 -4.96
CA ASP A 373 -2.25 10.94 -3.58
C ASP A 373 -1.59 12.33 -3.47
N THR A 374 -1.20 12.92 -4.60
CA THR A 374 -0.44 14.18 -4.63
C THR A 374 -1.29 15.42 -4.32
N ASN A 375 -0.62 16.47 -3.83
CA ASN A 375 -1.20 17.82 -3.77
C ASN A 375 -1.11 18.47 -5.16
N PRO A 376 -2.23 18.67 -5.89
CA PRO A 376 -2.18 19.13 -7.28
C PRO A 376 -1.58 20.52 -7.43
N HIS A 377 -1.71 21.40 -6.43
CA HIS A 377 -1.12 22.72 -6.44
C HIS A 377 0.41 22.64 -6.49
N LEU A 378 1.01 21.79 -5.64
CA LEU A 378 2.45 21.62 -5.59
C LEU A 378 2.96 20.97 -6.87
N VAL A 379 2.27 19.95 -7.38
CA VAL A 379 2.63 19.27 -8.63
C VAL A 379 2.61 20.24 -9.81
N LEU A 380 1.52 20.99 -10.01
CA LEU A 380 1.41 21.96 -11.10
C LEU A 380 2.41 23.11 -10.96
N SER A 381 2.70 23.54 -9.72
CA SER A 381 3.77 24.52 -9.46
C SER A 381 5.15 23.98 -9.83
N ALA A 382 5.43 22.71 -9.53
CA ALA A 382 6.71 22.08 -9.85
C ALA A 382 6.91 21.91 -11.36
N ILE A 383 5.88 21.45 -12.06
CA ILE A 383 5.90 21.31 -13.51
C ILE A 383 6.12 22.68 -14.16
N LEU A 384 5.35 23.70 -13.74
CA LEU A 384 5.46 25.04 -14.30
C LEU A 384 6.82 25.68 -13.99
N GLY A 385 7.29 25.56 -12.75
CA GLY A 385 8.57 26.12 -12.31
C GLY A 385 9.78 25.49 -12.99
N CYS A 386 9.86 24.16 -13.04
CA CYS A 386 10.94 23.44 -13.73
C CYS A 386 10.90 23.69 -15.24
N GLY A 387 9.72 23.64 -15.86
CA GLY A 387 9.57 23.90 -17.29
C GLY A 387 9.94 25.33 -17.65
N TRP A 388 9.46 26.33 -16.90
CA TRP A 388 9.78 27.73 -17.15
C TRP A 388 11.28 28.03 -16.96
N ARG A 389 11.91 27.46 -15.93
CA ARG A 389 13.37 27.50 -15.75
C ARG A 389 14.10 26.98 -17.00
N GLY A 390 13.59 25.91 -17.62
CA GLY A 390 14.12 25.38 -18.87
C GLY A 390 14.08 26.38 -20.01
N VAL A 391 12.96 27.11 -20.15
CA VAL A 391 12.78 28.20 -21.12
C VAL A 391 13.75 29.35 -20.86
N GLU A 392 13.86 29.83 -19.62
CA GLU A 392 14.76 30.94 -19.24
C GLU A 392 16.23 30.61 -19.51
N LYS A 393 16.64 29.39 -19.16
CA LYS A 393 18.02 28.92 -19.35
C LYS A 393 18.30 28.34 -20.74
N LYS A 394 17.29 28.28 -21.61
CA LYS A 394 17.37 27.67 -22.96
C LYS A 394 17.99 26.29 -22.93
N LEU A 395 17.52 25.43 -22.02
CA LEU A 395 18.10 24.11 -21.81
C LEU A 395 17.88 23.21 -23.02
N GLU A 396 18.90 22.42 -23.33
CA GLU A 396 18.81 21.34 -24.30
C GLU A 396 18.21 20.10 -23.65
N ILE A 397 17.40 19.36 -24.40
CA ILE A 397 16.80 18.10 -23.93
C ILE A 397 17.93 17.10 -23.66
N PRO A 398 18.03 16.55 -22.42
CA PRO A 398 19.23 15.83 -21.98
C PRO A 398 19.34 14.41 -22.52
N THR A 399 18.22 13.78 -22.90
CA THR A 399 18.14 12.37 -23.26
C THR A 399 17.30 12.17 -24.53
N PRO A 400 17.59 11.19 -25.41
CA PRO A 400 16.74 10.89 -26.55
C PRO A 400 15.31 10.45 -26.14
N PRO A 401 14.32 10.57 -27.05
CA PRO A 401 12.99 10.04 -26.80
C PRO A 401 13.02 8.50 -26.79
N LEU A 402 12.11 7.91 -26.02
CA LEU A 402 11.79 6.49 -26.12
C LEU A 402 11.02 6.23 -27.41
N ALA A 403 11.49 5.27 -28.20
CA ALA A 403 10.81 4.85 -29.41
C ALA A 403 9.58 4.00 -29.09
N MET A 404 8.61 3.96 -30.01
CA MET A 404 7.42 3.10 -29.87
C MET A 404 7.81 1.64 -29.64
N GLY A 405 7.24 1.03 -28.60
CA GLY A 405 7.50 -0.36 -28.23
C GLY A 405 8.75 -0.57 -27.36
N GLN A 406 9.42 0.49 -26.93
CA GLN A 406 10.49 0.39 -25.94
C GLN A 406 9.94 0.48 -24.52
N ASP A 407 10.46 -0.37 -23.64
CA ASP A 407 10.09 -0.38 -22.22
C ASP A 407 10.93 0.63 -21.44
N VAL A 408 10.29 1.28 -20.47
CA VAL A 408 10.96 2.17 -19.53
C VAL A 408 11.83 1.35 -18.58
N GLY A 409 13.07 1.78 -18.38
CA GLY A 409 14.08 1.07 -17.60
C GLY A 409 14.75 -0.10 -18.33
N GLY A 410 14.43 -0.35 -19.61
CA GLY A 410 15.14 -1.32 -20.44
C GLY A 410 16.48 -0.78 -20.98
N ASP A 411 17.25 -1.62 -21.68
CA ASP A 411 18.60 -1.27 -22.19
C ASP A 411 18.63 -0.04 -23.12
N ALA A 412 17.51 0.27 -23.78
CA ALA A 412 17.37 1.42 -24.67
C ALA A 412 17.06 2.73 -23.93
N ASP A 413 16.67 2.67 -22.66
CA ASP A 413 16.33 3.83 -21.85
C ASP A 413 17.60 4.47 -21.27
N GLN A 414 18.01 5.61 -21.82
CA GLN A 414 19.18 6.36 -21.39
C GLN A 414 18.88 7.35 -20.25
N GLY A 415 17.63 7.37 -19.76
CA GLY A 415 17.21 8.23 -18.66
C GLY A 415 17.83 7.85 -17.33
N GLU A 416 18.18 8.85 -16.52
CA GLU A 416 18.55 8.62 -15.13
C GLU A 416 17.39 7.94 -14.38
N ARG A 417 17.69 6.97 -13.51
CA ARG A 417 16.67 6.32 -12.71
C ARG A 417 16.13 7.25 -11.62
N LEU A 418 14.80 7.30 -11.48
CA LEU A 418 14.15 8.06 -10.41
C LEU A 418 14.34 7.36 -9.06
N ALA A 419 14.31 8.15 -7.98
CA ALA A 419 14.47 7.66 -6.62
C ALA A 419 13.47 6.54 -6.28
N LYS A 420 13.94 5.50 -5.58
CA LYS A 420 13.15 4.30 -5.25
C LYS A 420 12.42 4.40 -3.91
N SER A 421 12.64 5.47 -3.16
CA SER A 421 12.03 5.70 -1.87
C SER A 421 11.87 7.18 -1.57
N LEU A 422 10.92 7.51 -0.68
CA LEU A 422 10.72 8.88 -0.19
C LEU A 422 11.98 9.41 0.49
N LYS A 423 12.71 8.55 1.20
CA LYS A 423 13.96 8.88 1.88
C LYS A 423 15.03 9.38 0.90
N GLU A 424 15.32 8.59 -0.14
CA GLU A 424 16.27 8.97 -1.19
C GLU A 424 15.85 10.25 -1.91
N ALA A 425 14.57 10.34 -2.27
CA ALA A 425 14.03 11.51 -2.95
C ALA A 425 14.11 12.78 -2.10
N THR A 426 13.85 12.68 -0.79
CA THR A 426 13.89 13.80 0.15
C THR A 426 15.31 14.31 0.34
N VAL A 427 16.29 13.40 0.46
CA VAL A 427 17.72 13.78 0.51
C VAL A 427 18.11 14.58 -0.73
N ARG A 428 17.70 14.13 -1.92
CA ARG A 428 17.98 14.85 -3.17
C ARG A 428 17.26 16.19 -3.28
N PHE A 429 15.97 16.23 -2.92
CA PHE A 429 15.17 17.47 -2.90
C PHE A 429 15.78 18.53 -1.96
N MET A 430 16.34 18.11 -0.82
CA MET A 430 16.97 19.00 0.15
C MET A 430 18.47 19.24 -0.09
N ALA A 431 19.08 18.66 -1.13
CA ALA A 431 20.48 18.90 -1.43
C ALA A 431 20.74 20.39 -1.71
N LYS A 432 21.95 20.89 -1.40
CA LYS A 432 22.29 22.32 -1.54
C LYS A 432 22.23 22.80 -3.01
N ASP A 433 22.53 21.91 -3.93
CA ASP A 433 22.54 22.10 -5.38
C ASP A 433 21.24 21.63 -6.06
N SER A 434 20.23 21.23 -5.27
CA SER A 434 18.94 20.78 -5.80
C SER A 434 18.25 21.88 -6.60
N ILE A 435 17.75 21.52 -7.78
CA ILE A 435 16.92 22.40 -8.62
C ILE A 435 15.65 22.84 -7.88
N ALA A 436 15.16 22.04 -6.92
CA ALA A 436 14.02 22.44 -6.10
C ALA A 436 14.29 23.75 -5.35
N ARG A 437 15.50 23.97 -4.84
CA ARG A 437 15.89 25.21 -4.16
C ARG A 437 15.93 26.39 -5.12
N GLU A 438 16.39 26.16 -6.35
CA GLU A 438 16.40 27.18 -7.40
C GLU A 438 14.96 27.60 -7.79
N VAL A 439 14.04 26.64 -7.89
CA VAL A 439 12.67 26.87 -8.37
C VAL A 439 11.75 27.45 -7.28
N PHE A 440 11.88 26.97 -6.04
CA PHE A 440 10.97 27.26 -4.93
C PHE A 440 11.59 28.06 -3.79
N GLY A 441 12.91 28.17 -3.74
CA GLY A 441 13.63 28.79 -2.64
C GLY A 441 13.85 27.86 -1.44
N ASP A 442 14.84 28.21 -0.62
CA ASP A 442 15.27 27.41 0.53
C ASP A 442 14.16 27.23 1.57
N ASP A 443 13.40 28.28 1.87
CA ASP A 443 12.36 28.24 2.90
C ASP A 443 11.27 27.19 2.60
N PHE A 444 10.89 27.01 1.33
CA PHE A 444 9.94 25.95 0.96
C PHE A 444 10.58 24.57 1.03
N VAL A 445 11.80 24.43 0.50
CA VAL A 445 12.51 23.14 0.47
C VAL A 445 12.77 22.62 1.88
N GLU A 446 13.18 23.49 2.80
CA GLU A 446 13.38 23.12 4.21
C GLU A 446 12.08 22.73 4.89
N HIS A 447 10.99 23.44 4.60
CA HIS A 447 9.70 23.16 5.19
C HIS A 447 9.13 21.84 4.66
N PHE A 448 8.92 21.74 3.34
CA PHE A 448 8.32 20.57 2.72
C PHE A 448 9.18 19.32 2.90
N GLY A 449 10.50 19.44 2.74
CA GLY A 449 11.44 18.36 3.00
C GLY A 449 11.36 17.85 4.45
N GLY A 450 11.29 18.76 5.43
CA GLY A 450 11.11 18.41 6.84
C GLY A 450 9.82 17.63 7.12
N THR A 451 8.72 17.93 6.41
CA THR A 451 7.48 17.12 6.52
C THR A 451 7.67 15.69 6.00
N ARG A 452 8.50 15.51 4.95
CA ARG A 452 8.78 14.17 4.39
C ARG A 452 9.77 13.40 5.24
N GLU A 453 10.76 14.07 5.86
CA GLU A 453 11.64 13.46 6.87
C GLU A 453 10.83 12.88 8.04
N HIS A 454 9.78 13.60 8.48
CA HIS A 454 8.85 13.11 9.51
C HIS A 454 8.11 11.84 9.07
N GLU A 455 7.55 11.81 7.85
CA GLU A 455 6.86 10.62 7.33
C GLU A 455 7.81 9.41 7.19
N VAL A 456 9.02 9.63 6.68
CA VAL A 456 10.07 8.59 6.59
C VAL A 456 10.39 8.04 7.98
N ARG A 457 10.52 8.91 8.98
CA ARG A 457 10.80 8.47 10.35
C ARG A 457 9.67 7.61 10.92
N LEU A 458 8.41 8.02 10.74
CA LEU A 458 7.25 7.23 11.20
C LEU A 458 7.23 5.84 10.54
N PHE A 459 7.61 5.75 9.26
CA PHE A 459 7.72 4.47 8.57
C PHE A 459 8.91 3.63 9.05
N ASP A 460 10.08 4.23 9.25
CA ASP A 460 11.28 3.55 9.76
C ASP A 460 11.05 2.99 11.18
N GLU A 461 10.19 3.63 11.99
CA GLU A 461 9.78 3.17 13.34
C GLU A 461 8.69 2.06 13.30
N ALA A 462 8.00 1.87 12.17
CA ALA A 462 6.91 0.91 12.05
C ALA A 462 7.41 -0.53 11.80
N VAL A 463 6.97 -1.48 12.62
CA VAL A 463 7.22 -2.92 12.40
C VAL A 463 6.06 -3.51 11.61
N THR A 464 6.29 -3.84 10.34
CA THR A 464 5.26 -4.39 9.45
C THR A 464 5.24 -5.92 9.41
N ASP A 465 4.07 -6.51 9.14
CA ASP A 465 3.87 -7.97 9.03
C ASP A 465 4.81 -8.67 8.05
N CYS A 466 5.30 -7.97 7.01
CA CYS A 466 6.28 -8.54 6.08
C CYS A 466 7.62 -8.90 6.75
N HIS A 467 7.94 -8.32 7.91
CA HIS A 467 9.09 -8.74 8.73
C HIS A 467 8.84 -10.09 9.42
N PHE A 468 7.60 -10.39 9.76
CA PHE A 468 7.19 -11.69 10.31
C PHE A 468 7.01 -12.75 9.19
N ASN A 469 6.38 -12.39 8.07
CA ASN A 469 6.13 -13.28 6.92
C ASN A 469 7.39 -13.58 6.08
N ARG A 470 8.53 -12.96 6.36
CA ARG A 470 9.83 -13.33 5.76
C ARG A 470 10.44 -14.59 6.36
N ALA A 471 9.89 -15.10 7.47
CA ALA A 471 10.09 -16.47 7.86
C ALA A 471 9.24 -17.40 6.95
N SER A 472 9.92 -17.99 5.96
CA SER A 472 9.55 -19.18 5.18
C SER A 472 8.36 -19.15 4.21
N ALA A 473 8.68 -19.04 2.91
CA ALA A 473 8.12 -19.92 1.90
C ALA A 473 9.30 -20.49 1.09
N GLN A 474 9.66 -21.76 1.34
CA GLN A 474 10.61 -22.48 0.49
C GLN A 474 9.92 -22.86 -0.83
N SER A 475 10.66 -22.79 -1.94
CA SER A 475 10.21 -23.34 -3.21
C SER A 475 10.14 -24.88 -3.11
N GLU A 476 9.24 -25.53 -3.85
CA GLU A 476 9.14 -27.01 -3.84
C GLU A 476 10.44 -27.70 -4.29
N GLU A 477 11.32 -27.00 -5.01
CA GLU A 477 12.61 -27.53 -5.47
C GLU A 477 13.68 -27.58 -4.37
N ASP A 478 13.50 -26.81 -3.28
CA ASP A 478 14.45 -26.71 -2.16
C ASP A 478 13.99 -27.46 -0.88
N ALA A 479 12.82 -28.12 -0.93
CA ALA A 479 12.23 -28.78 0.23
C ALA A 479 12.88 -30.15 0.51
N ARG A 480 13.66 -30.24 1.61
CA ARG A 480 14.37 -31.49 2.01
C ARG A 480 13.45 -32.60 2.55
N TRP A 481 12.35 -32.25 3.20
CA TRP A 481 11.60 -33.20 4.06
C TRP A 481 10.21 -33.59 3.54
N VAL A 482 9.53 -32.69 2.85
CA VAL A 482 8.12 -32.86 2.43
C VAL A 482 7.92 -32.32 1.01
N LYS A 483 7.04 -32.96 0.26
CA LYS A 483 6.54 -32.49 -1.03
C LYS A 483 5.01 -32.44 -1.02
N LEU A 484 4.42 -31.40 -1.60
CA LEU A 484 2.99 -31.35 -1.91
C LEU A 484 2.74 -32.04 -3.25
N LYS A 485 1.72 -32.89 -3.31
CA LYS A 485 1.29 -33.58 -4.52
C LYS A 485 -0.19 -33.40 -4.77
N LYS A 486 -0.52 -33.25 -6.05
CA LYS A 486 -1.87 -33.41 -6.56
C LYS A 486 -2.05 -34.83 -7.07
N ILE A 487 -2.87 -35.61 -6.37
CA ILE A 487 -3.22 -36.99 -6.69
C ILE A 487 -4.49 -36.99 -7.53
N THR A 488 -4.56 -37.85 -8.54
CA THR A 488 -5.80 -38.08 -9.30
C THR A 488 -6.31 -39.48 -8.99
N TYR A 489 -7.60 -39.62 -8.63
CA TYR A 489 -8.22 -40.90 -8.28
C TYR A 489 -9.63 -41.04 -8.88
N GLY A 490 -10.09 -42.27 -9.08
CA GLY A 490 -11.47 -42.56 -9.45
C GLY A 490 -12.34 -42.74 -8.21
N ASP A 491 -13.44 -42.00 -8.11
CA ASP A 491 -14.40 -42.18 -7.03
C ASP A 491 -15.25 -43.46 -7.22
N ALA A 492 -16.06 -43.81 -6.21
CA ALA A 492 -16.93 -44.98 -6.24
C ALA A 492 -17.99 -44.97 -7.37
N ARG A 493 -18.13 -43.86 -8.11
CA ARG A 493 -19.03 -43.69 -9.25
C ARG A 493 -18.28 -43.66 -10.59
N GLY A 494 -16.97 -43.91 -10.58
CA GLY A 494 -16.11 -43.89 -11.75
C GLY A 494 -15.73 -42.48 -12.23
N VAL A 495 -15.98 -41.44 -11.42
CA VAL A 495 -15.62 -40.06 -11.77
C VAL A 495 -14.18 -39.79 -11.33
N GLN A 496 -13.36 -39.27 -12.24
CA GLN A 496 -12.01 -38.82 -11.92
C GLN A 496 -12.06 -37.55 -11.07
N ARG A 497 -11.35 -37.56 -9.95
CA ARG A 497 -11.21 -36.44 -9.01
C ARG A 497 -9.76 -36.20 -8.70
N THR A 498 -9.48 -35.00 -8.19
CA THR A 498 -8.15 -34.63 -7.70
C THR A 498 -8.19 -34.46 -6.19
N TRP A 499 -7.12 -34.85 -5.52
CA TRP A 499 -6.88 -34.67 -4.09
C TRP A 499 -5.51 -34.05 -3.88
N GLU A 500 -5.35 -33.20 -2.87
CA GLU A 500 -4.06 -32.64 -2.50
C GLU A 500 -3.53 -33.41 -1.29
N SER A 501 -2.27 -33.84 -1.35
CA SER A 501 -1.63 -34.62 -0.28
C SER A 501 -0.24 -34.08 -0.01
N ALA A 502 0.15 -34.03 1.26
CA ALA A 502 1.55 -33.94 1.63
C ALA A 502 2.19 -35.34 1.62
N GLU A 503 3.44 -35.44 1.16
CA GLU A 503 4.22 -36.67 1.19
C GLU A 503 5.60 -36.42 1.80
N ARG A 504 6.04 -37.35 2.64
CA ARG A 504 7.39 -37.36 3.23
C ARG A 504 8.39 -37.89 2.19
N LEU A 505 9.53 -37.23 2.06
CA LEU A 505 10.58 -37.62 1.11
C LEU A 505 11.59 -38.64 1.66
N THR A 506 11.52 -38.93 2.96
CA THR A 506 12.54 -39.70 3.68
C THR A 506 12.20 -41.17 3.87
N ARG A 507 11.08 -41.67 3.35
CA ARG A 507 10.77 -43.11 3.43
C ARG A 507 11.81 -43.90 2.61
N PRO A 508 12.52 -44.87 3.20
CA PRO A 508 13.40 -45.74 2.42
C PRO A 508 12.62 -46.47 1.32
N LYS A 509 13.22 -46.63 0.14
CA LYS A 509 12.53 -47.19 -1.04
C LYS A 509 11.98 -48.59 -0.84
N ASP A 510 12.65 -49.37 0.01
CA ASP A 510 12.30 -50.76 0.30
C ASP A 510 11.50 -50.91 1.61
N ALA A 511 11.16 -49.81 2.28
CA ALA A 511 10.38 -49.81 3.51
C ALA A 511 8.88 -49.59 3.25
N SER A 512 8.05 -50.34 3.98
CA SER A 512 6.57 -50.19 3.94
C SER A 512 6.03 -49.12 4.89
N ILE A 513 6.88 -48.61 5.79
CA ILE A 513 6.55 -47.61 6.82
C ILE A 513 7.55 -46.45 6.82
N ASP A 514 7.17 -45.27 7.30
CA ASP A 514 8.10 -44.14 7.49
C ASP A 514 8.92 -44.24 8.79
N GLY A 515 8.36 -44.88 9.81
CA GLY A 515 8.98 -44.95 11.13
C GLY A 515 8.17 -45.77 12.13
N VAL A 516 8.50 -45.63 13.41
CA VAL A 516 7.87 -46.35 14.52
C VAL A 516 7.47 -45.41 15.65
N GLY A 517 6.42 -45.77 16.38
CA GLY A 517 6.12 -45.22 17.70
C GLY A 517 6.27 -46.31 18.76
N ILE A 518 6.79 -45.97 19.93
CA ILE A 518 7.29 -46.97 20.88
C ILE A 518 6.44 -46.95 22.14
N VAL A 519 5.66 -48.00 22.38
CA VAL A 519 4.96 -48.20 23.65
C VAL A 519 5.92 -48.87 24.63
N ALA A 520 6.78 -48.07 25.24
CA ALA A 520 7.80 -48.51 26.17
C ALA A 520 7.24 -48.62 27.59
N ILE A 521 7.16 -49.85 28.13
CA ILE A 521 6.61 -50.14 29.46
C ILE A 521 7.71 -50.55 30.43
N LEU A 522 7.82 -49.81 31.54
CA LEU A 522 8.66 -50.14 32.69
C LEU A 522 7.91 -51.09 33.63
N GLU A 523 8.45 -52.27 33.84
CA GLU A 523 7.90 -53.24 34.80
C GLU A 523 8.40 -52.94 36.22
N LYS A 524 7.69 -52.03 36.92
CA LYS A 524 8.00 -51.66 38.31
C LYS A 524 7.14 -52.44 39.31
N HIS A 525 7.69 -52.68 40.50
CA HIS A 525 6.96 -53.28 41.64
C HIS A 525 5.74 -52.44 42.09
N THR A 526 5.71 -51.15 41.77
CA THR A 526 4.57 -50.24 42.02
C THR A 526 3.48 -50.28 40.95
N GLY A 527 3.64 -51.12 39.93
CA GLY A 527 2.77 -51.21 38.74
C GLY A 527 3.45 -50.67 37.48
N PRO A 528 2.94 -51.06 36.28
CA PRO A 528 3.56 -50.68 35.01
C PRO A 528 3.45 -49.19 34.73
N GLU A 529 4.55 -48.61 34.23
CA GLU A 529 4.63 -47.21 33.81
C GLU A 529 5.02 -47.12 32.34
N ILE A 530 4.41 -46.21 31.59
CA ILE A 530 4.81 -45.89 30.22
C ILE A 530 5.87 -44.80 30.23
N VAL A 531 6.88 -44.94 29.37
CA VAL A 531 7.86 -43.89 29.07
C VAL A 531 7.27 -42.94 28.03
N LEU A 532 7.27 -41.65 28.34
CA LEU A 532 6.82 -40.57 27.47
C LEU A 532 7.90 -39.50 27.37
N GLN A 533 7.75 -38.64 26.38
CA GLN A 533 8.64 -37.51 26.18
C GLN A 533 7.89 -36.21 25.94
N LYS A 534 8.50 -35.11 26.40
CA LYS A 534 8.13 -33.75 26.03
C LYS A 534 9.11 -33.27 24.98
N GLN A 535 8.59 -32.87 23.83
CA GLN A 535 9.41 -32.36 22.74
C GLN A 535 8.72 -31.16 22.11
N TYR A 536 9.46 -30.06 21.90
CA TYR A 536 8.94 -28.92 21.16
C TYR A 536 8.80 -29.29 19.68
N ARG A 537 7.59 -29.15 19.13
CA ARG A 537 7.30 -29.41 17.71
C ARG A 537 7.02 -28.09 16.99
N PRO A 538 7.92 -27.63 16.10
CA PRO A 538 7.74 -26.37 15.36
C PRO A 538 6.40 -26.22 14.61
N PRO A 539 5.81 -27.27 13.98
CA PRO A 539 4.55 -27.12 13.25
C PRO A 539 3.33 -26.70 14.09
N VAL A 540 3.36 -26.92 15.40
CA VAL A 540 2.28 -26.54 16.33
C VAL A 540 2.73 -25.48 17.34
N ASP A 541 3.98 -25.03 17.26
CA ASP A 541 4.62 -24.05 18.16
C ASP A 541 4.40 -24.35 19.65
N LYS A 542 4.43 -25.63 20.03
CA LYS A 542 4.16 -26.08 21.39
C LYS A 542 5.00 -27.30 21.76
N VAL A 543 5.15 -27.50 23.07
CA VAL A 543 5.68 -28.76 23.62
C VAL A 543 4.60 -29.82 23.52
N VAL A 544 4.90 -30.89 22.79
CA VAL A 544 4.01 -32.02 22.55
C VAL A 544 4.42 -33.19 23.46
N ILE A 545 3.43 -33.86 24.02
CA ILE A 545 3.57 -35.09 24.82
C ILE A 545 3.46 -36.27 23.87
N GLU A 546 4.54 -37.02 23.72
CA GLU A 546 4.69 -38.07 22.73
C GLU A 546 5.19 -39.38 23.36
N VAL A 547 4.97 -40.49 22.66
CA VAL A 547 5.77 -41.70 22.88
C VAL A 547 7.14 -41.51 22.20
N PRO A 548 8.20 -42.19 22.66
CA PRO A 548 9.43 -42.29 21.88
C PRO A 548 9.13 -42.80 20.47
N ALA A 549 9.82 -42.27 19.47
CA ALA A 549 9.52 -42.54 18.07
C ALA A 549 10.71 -42.18 17.18
N GLY A 550 10.86 -42.90 16.07
CA GLY A 550 11.96 -42.65 15.15
C GLY A 550 11.68 -43.08 13.72
N LEU A 551 12.56 -42.67 12.81
CA LEU A 551 12.47 -43.02 11.40
C LEU A 551 13.17 -44.35 11.14
N ILE A 552 12.62 -45.13 10.21
CA ILE A 552 13.21 -46.41 9.85
C ILE A 552 14.40 -46.21 8.90
N ASP A 553 15.50 -46.89 9.19
CA ASP A 553 16.66 -46.90 8.30
C ASP A 553 16.56 -47.97 7.20
N GLU A 554 17.39 -47.83 6.16
CA GLU A 554 17.41 -48.78 5.04
C GLU A 554 17.82 -50.18 5.50
N GLY A 555 16.93 -51.17 5.31
CA GLY A 555 17.16 -52.56 5.69
C GLY A 555 16.83 -52.90 7.15
N GLU A 556 16.38 -51.93 7.94
CA GLU A 556 16.01 -52.11 9.35
C GLU A 556 14.57 -52.67 9.48
N THR A 557 14.33 -53.54 10.46
CA THR A 557 12.97 -53.94 10.84
C THR A 557 12.33 -52.93 11.80
N ALA A 558 11.00 -52.95 11.94
CA ALA A 558 10.32 -52.03 12.85
C ALA A 558 10.76 -52.26 14.32
N GLU A 559 11.00 -53.52 14.68
CA GLU A 559 11.45 -53.93 16.01
C GLU A 559 12.88 -53.46 16.30
N GLU A 560 13.79 -53.58 15.34
CA GLU A 560 15.17 -53.07 15.46
C GLU A 560 15.20 -51.54 15.59
N CYS A 561 14.44 -50.85 14.73
CA CYS A 561 14.26 -49.40 14.77
C CYS A 561 13.75 -48.94 16.14
N ALA A 562 12.71 -49.60 16.66
CA ALA A 562 12.13 -49.23 17.96
C ALA A 562 13.12 -49.41 19.12
N VAL A 563 13.94 -50.47 19.13
CA VAL A 563 14.93 -50.69 20.19
C VAL A 563 16.09 -49.69 20.09
N ARG A 564 16.50 -49.33 18.87
CA ARG A 564 17.53 -48.31 18.62
C ARG A 564 17.07 -46.93 19.09
N GLU A 565 15.94 -46.47 18.58
CA GLU A 565 15.38 -45.14 18.83
C GLU A 565 14.98 -44.96 20.30
N LEU A 566 14.44 -46.01 20.95
CA LEU A 566 14.18 -45.97 22.39
C LEU A 566 15.45 -45.65 23.19
N ARG A 567 16.57 -46.28 22.83
CA ARG A 567 17.85 -46.06 23.52
C ARG A 567 18.41 -44.67 23.23
N GLU A 568 18.30 -44.21 21.99
CA GLU A 568 18.79 -42.90 21.55
C GLU A 568 18.00 -41.77 22.24
N GLU A 569 16.67 -41.77 22.15
CA GLU A 569 15.84 -40.70 22.71
C GLU A 569 15.72 -40.75 24.23
N THR A 570 15.68 -41.95 24.83
CA THR A 570 15.34 -42.09 26.26
C THR A 570 16.47 -42.61 27.14
N GLY A 571 17.46 -43.28 26.56
CA GLY A 571 18.51 -44.00 27.29
C GLY A 571 18.10 -45.37 27.82
N TYR A 572 16.81 -45.74 27.78
CA TYR A 572 16.35 -47.07 28.19
C TYR A 572 16.67 -48.14 27.15
N VAL A 573 16.94 -49.35 27.63
CA VAL A 573 17.12 -50.55 26.80
C VAL A 573 15.98 -51.52 27.11
N GLY A 574 15.33 -52.03 26.07
CA GLY A 574 14.26 -52.98 26.20
C GLY A 574 14.20 -53.97 25.05
N VAL A 575 13.24 -54.90 25.13
CA VAL A 575 13.00 -55.93 24.13
C VAL A 575 11.64 -55.70 23.49
N ALA A 576 11.59 -55.62 22.16
CA ALA A 576 10.33 -55.56 21.42
C ALA A 576 9.51 -56.84 21.67
N THR A 577 8.27 -56.68 22.12
CA THR A 577 7.37 -57.79 22.47
C THR A 577 6.23 -57.97 21.46
N GLU A 578 5.75 -56.88 20.88
CA GLU A 578 4.61 -56.88 19.95
C GLU A 578 4.72 -55.71 18.99
N THR A 579 4.20 -55.89 17.77
CA THR A 579 4.21 -54.88 16.72
C THR A 579 2.83 -54.76 16.09
N SER A 580 2.30 -53.54 15.98
CA SER A 580 0.99 -53.27 15.42
C SER A 580 0.94 -53.48 13.89
N PRO A 581 -0.27 -53.52 13.30
CA PRO A 581 -0.45 -53.22 11.88
C PRO A 581 0.06 -51.81 11.52
N ILE A 582 0.19 -51.53 10.21
CA ILE A 582 0.55 -50.19 9.72
C ILE A 582 -0.58 -49.21 10.04
N MET A 583 -0.23 -48.08 10.65
CA MET A 583 -1.13 -47.00 11.02
C MET A 583 -0.78 -45.74 10.21
N PHE A 584 -1.78 -45.02 9.73
CA PHE A 584 -1.60 -43.74 9.05
C PHE A 584 -1.96 -42.60 10.00
N ASN A 585 -1.12 -41.58 10.07
CA ASN A 585 -1.28 -40.50 11.05
C ASN A 585 -2.44 -39.58 10.70
N ASP A 586 -2.56 -39.19 9.43
CA ASP A 586 -3.68 -38.39 8.91
C ASP A 586 -3.97 -38.76 7.45
N PRO A 587 -4.72 -39.84 7.19
CA PRO A 587 -4.98 -40.33 5.83
C PRO A 587 -5.83 -39.38 4.97
N GLY A 588 -6.40 -38.32 5.56
CA GLY A 588 -7.08 -37.26 4.80
C GLY A 588 -6.12 -36.22 4.22
N PHE A 589 -4.94 -36.06 4.81
CA PHE A 589 -3.99 -35.00 4.48
C PHE A 589 -2.65 -35.52 3.93
N CYS A 590 -2.14 -36.64 4.44
CA CYS A 590 -0.83 -37.17 4.05
C CYS A 590 -0.78 -38.70 4.03
N ASN A 591 0.26 -39.25 3.41
CA ASN A 591 0.51 -40.69 3.36
C ASN A 591 1.46 -41.19 4.47
N THR A 592 1.80 -40.33 5.44
CA THR A 592 2.75 -40.66 6.51
C THR A 592 2.18 -41.77 7.40
N ASN A 593 2.96 -42.82 7.59
CA ASN A 593 2.56 -44.03 8.28
C ASN A 593 3.67 -44.60 9.18
N LEU A 594 3.27 -45.42 10.15
CA LEU A 594 4.18 -46.04 11.11
C LEU A 594 3.62 -47.38 11.63
N LYS A 595 4.42 -48.07 12.42
CA LYS A 595 3.96 -49.14 13.32
C LYS A 595 4.19 -48.74 14.77
N MET A 596 3.27 -49.09 15.66
CA MET A 596 3.49 -49.04 17.11
C MET A 596 4.21 -50.32 17.53
N VAL A 597 5.37 -50.19 18.16
CA VAL A 597 6.15 -51.32 18.69
C VAL A 597 6.10 -51.25 20.22
N HIS A 598 5.64 -52.33 20.84
CA HIS A 598 5.59 -52.48 22.28
C HIS A 598 6.93 -52.99 22.75
N VAL A 599 7.53 -52.31 23.73
CA VAL A 599 8.84 -52.66 24.27
C VAL A 599 8.72 -52.85 25.77
N SER A 600 9.09 -54.02 26.26
CA SER A 600 9.23 -54.25 27.71
C SER A 600 10.64 -53.87 28.16
N ILE A 601 10.70 -53.07 29.23
CA ILE A 601 11.93 -52.57 29.82
C ILE A 601 12.08 -53.22 31.20
N ASP A 602 13.11 -54.05 31.31
CA ASP A 602 13.49 -54.72 32.55
C ASP A 602 14.23 -53.74 33.48
N MET A 603 13.58 -53.40 34.59
CA MET A 603 14.11 -52.51 35.61
C MET A 603 15.10 -53.19 36.57
N ASP A 604 15.50 -54.45 36.36
CA ASP A 604 16.61 -55.08 37.08
C ASP A 604 17.95 -54.92 36.32
N LEU A 605 17.91 -54.50 35.05
CA LEU A 605 19.11 -54.21 34.27
C LEU A 605 19.81 -52.95 34.77
N LYS A 606 21.14 -52.98 34.80
CA LYS A 606 21.97 -51.89 35.30
C LYS A 606 21.82 -50.63 34.43
N GLU A 607 21.69 -50.84 33.13
CA GLU A 607 21.52 -49.84 32.09
C GLU A 607 20.23 -49.02 32.27
N ASN A 608 19.18 -49.63 32.84
CA ASN A 608 17.88 -48.98 33.05
C ASN A 608 17.75 -48.29 34.42
N GLN A 609 18.77 -48.38 35.29
CA GLN A 609 18.76 -47.68 36.59
C GLN A 609 19.04 -46.19 36.46
N ASP A 610 19.82 -45.82 35.45
CA ASP A 610 20.25 -44.44 35.17
C ASP A 610 20.35 -44.25 33.65
N PRO A 611 19.20 -44.16 32.96
CA PRO A 611 19.16 -44.08 31.51
C PRO A 611 19.77 -42.77 31.03
N GLN A 612 20.70 -42.88 30.08
CA GLN A 612 21.42 -41.74 29.51
C GLN A 612 21.11 -41.62 28.02
N PRO A 613 20.25 -40.66 27.61
CA PRO A 613 19.88 -40.49 26.21
C PRO A 613 21.07 -39.99 25.37
N GLN A 614 21.06 -40.33 24.09
CA GLN A 614 22.06 -39.97 23.08
C GLN A 614 21.38 -39.13 21.98
N LEU A 615 20.96 -37.92 22.36
CA LEU A 615 20.19 -37.03 21.50
C LEU A 615 21.01 -36.47 20.33
N GLU A 616 20.39 -36.34 19.17
CA GLU A 616 20.98 -35.70 18.01
C GLU A 616 20.97 -34.16 18.11
N GLU A 617 21.76 -33.49 17.26
CA GLU A 617 21.79 -32.03 17.19
C GLU A 617 20.43 -31.47 16.76
N GLY A 618 19.76 -30.75 17.67
CA GLY A 618 18.43 -30.17 17.45
C GLY A 618 17.30 -30.89 18.18
N GLU A 619 17.59 -31.99 18.88
CA GLU A 619 16.63 -32.69 19.73
C GLU A 619 16.65 -32.14 21.16
N TYR A 620 15.50 -31.65 21.61
CA TYR A 620 15.28 -31.14 22.96
C TYR A 620 14.19 -31.98 23.61
N ILE A 621 14.58 -33.14 24.15
CA ILE A 621 13.69 -34.16 24.69
C ILE A 621 13.80 -34.19 26.22
N GLU A 622 12.66 -34.06 26.90
CA GLU A 622 12.54 -34.32 28.35
C GLU A 622 11.75 -35.63 28.56
N VAL A 623 12.41 -36.66 29.05
CA VAL A 623 11.83 -37.99 29.27
C VAL A 623 11.18 -38.05 30.66
N PHE A 624 9.98 -38.61 30.74
CA PHE A 624 9.28 -38.85 32.00
C PHE A 624 8.43 -40.12 31.93
N THR A 625 7.94 -40.58 33.07
CA THR A 625 7.13 -41.81 33.14
C THR A 625 5.77 -41.52 33.77
N VAL A 626 4.76 -42.26 33.31
CA VAL A 626 3.39 -42.16 33.83
C VAL A 626 2.87 -43.55 34.11
N LYS A 627 2.21 -43.75 35.26
CA LYS A 627 1.52 -45.02 35.54
C LYS A 627 0.42 -45.23 34.52
N LEU A 628 0.37 -46.41 33.90
CA LEU A 628 -0.63 -46.70 32.85
C LEU A 628 -2.05 -46.40 33.31
N LYS A 629 -2.36 -46.71 34.56
CA LYS A 629 -3.69 -46.49 35.13
C LYS A 629 -4.10 -45.01 35.25
N ASP A 630 -3.13 -44.10 35.31
CA ASP A 630 -3.31 -42.66 35.54
C ASP A 630 -3.06 -41.86 34.24
N LEU A 631 -2.84 -42.54 33.10
CA LEU A 631 -2.38 -41.92 31.86
C LEU A 631 -3.37 -40.87 31.30
N TRP A 632 -4.68 -41.16 31.34
CA TRP A 632 -5.70 -40.21 30.89
C TRP A 632 -5.72 -38.93 31.73
N ASP A 633 -5.70 -39.06 33.06
CA ASP A 633 -5.73 -37.94 33.98
C ASP A 633 -4.47 -37.08 33.85
N GLU A 634 -3.31 -37.70 33.61
CA GLU A 634 -2.06 -36.97 33.36
C GLU A 634 -2.10 -36.24 32.01
N CYS A 635 -2.69 -36.80 30.95
CA CYS A 635 -2.92 -36.08 29.69
C CYS A 635 -3.80 -34.84 29.89
N GLU A 636 -4.92 -34.94 30.61
CA GLU A 636 -5.78 -33.77 30.89
C GLU A 636 -5.05 -32.69 31.70
N LYS A 637 -4.19 -33.10 32.63
CA LYS A 637 -3.38 -32.19 33.43
C LYS A 637 -2.32 -31.49 32.59
N LEU A 638 -1.62 -32.21 31.72
CA LEU A 638 -0.59 -31.66 30.83
C LEU A 638 -1.20 -30.70 29.80
N GLU A 639 -2.38 -31.02 29.26
CA GLU A 639 -3.12 -30.11 28.38
C GLU A 639 -3.47 -28.79 29.09
N LYS A 640 -3.97 -28.85 30.34
CA LYS A 640 -4.24 -27.65 31.16
C LYS A 640 -3.00 -26.82 31.47
N GLN A 641 -1.81 -27.43 31.43
CA GLN A 641 -0.52 -26.75 31.58
C GLN A 641 -0.02 -26.10 30.27
N GLY A 642 -0.76 -26.27 29.16
CA GLY A 642 -0.44 -25.68 27.86
C GLY A 642 0.30 -26.62 26.90
N HIS A 643 0.52 -27.88 27.28
CA HIS A 643 1.08 -28.90 26.39
C HIS A 643 0.05 -29.40 25.37
N VAL A 644 0.52 -29.96 24.25
CA VAL A 644 -0.31 -30.63 23.25
C VAL A 644 -0.14 -32.13 23.40
N ILE A 645 -1.21 -32.91 23.25
CA ILE A 645 -1.16 -34.38 23.34
C ILE A 645 -1.08 -34.97 21.93
N ASP A 646 -0.05 -35.77 21.65
CA ASP A 646 0.04 -36.52 20.40
C ASP A 646 -1.10 -37.55 20.29
N ALA A 647 -1.64 -37.70 19.08
CA ALA A 647 -2.79 -38.56 18.82
C ALA A 647 -2.59 -40.02 19.27
N ARG A 648 -1.35 -40.54 19.18
CA ARG A 648 -1.01 -41.91 19.62
C ARG A 648 -1.11 -42.02 21.14
N VAL A 649 -0.57 -41.04 21.87
CA VAL A 649 -0.66 -40.97 23.34
C VAL A 649 -2.12 -40.83 23.77
N GLY A 650 -2.86 -39.90 23.16
CA GLY A 650 -4.26 -39.65 23.49
C GLY A 650 -5.15 -40.89 23.26
N THR A 651 -4.96 -41.56 22.12
CA THR A 651 -5.73 -42.76 21.76
C THR A 651 -5.39 -43.94 22.70
N LEU A 652 -4.13 -44.11 23.07
CA LEU A 652 -3.70 -45.13 24.03
C LEU A 652 -4.30 -44.85 25.43
N ALA A 653 -4.23 -43.59 25.88
CA ALA A 653 -4.79 -43.15 27.15
C ALA A 653 -6.30 -43.38 27.22
N GLU A 654 -7.03 -43.02 26.16
CA GLU A 654 -8.46 -43.25 26.05
C GLU A 654 -8.79 -44.75 26.02
N GLY A 655 -8.03 -45.55 25.28
CA GLY A 655 -8.19 -47.00 25.24
C GLY A 655 -8.07 -47.64 26.62
N ILE A 656 -7.09 -47.23 27.43
CA ILE A 656 -6.92 -47.69 28.82
C ILE A 656 -8.09 -47.24 29.68
N LEU A 657 -8.52 -45.98 29.58
CA LEU A 657 -9.66 -45.45 30.32
C LEU A 657 -10.95 -46.24 30.00
N LEU A 658 -11.19 -46.54 28.72
CA LEU A 658 -12.33 -47.34 28.30
C LEU A 658 -12.24 -48.76 28.85
N ALA A 659 -11.07 -49.40 28.78
CA ALA A 659 -10.86 -50.73 29.36
C ALA A 659 -11.16 -50.76 30.87
N GLN A 660 -10.72 -49.74 31.61
CA GLN A 660 -11.02 -49.60 33.03
C GLN A 660 -12.53 -49.38 33.30
N ARG A 661 -13.16 -48.48 32.53
CA ARG A 661 -14.59 -48.14 32.68
C ARG A 661 -15.49 -49.33 32.39
N PHE A 662 -15.17 -50.09 31.35
CA PHE A 662 -15.95 -51.25 30.92
C PHE A 662 -15.49 -52.58 31.54
N LYS A 663 -14.39 -52.58 32.31
CA LYS A 663 -13.78 -53.77 32.92
C LYS A 663 -13.48 -54.88 31.90
N LEU A 664 -12.92 -54.48 30.77
CA LEU A 664 -12.54 -55.37 29.66
C LEU A 664 -11.29 -56.20 29.98
#